data_AF-A0A9E8NBT7-F1
#
_entry.id   AF-A0A9E8NBT7-F1
#
_cell.length_a   1.000
_cell.length_b   1.000
_cell.length_c   1.000
_cell.angle_alpha   90.00
_cell.angle_beta   90.00
_cell.angle_gamma   90.00
#
_symmetry.space_group_name_H-M   'P 1'
#
loop_
_entity.id
_entity.type
_entity.pdbx_description
1 polymer ?
#
loop_
_entity_poly.entity_id
_entity_poly.type
_entity_poly.pdbx_seq_one_letter_code
_entity_poly.pdbx_strand_id
1 'polypeptide(L)'
;MNRLFLVLLLIIHTSVFGQVKLARLFSDHVVLQRQKPIPVWGWTTAGEKVTVTLAGQTATAKADASGKWIVRINPLEAGGPHTLNVTAKSGTATVNDVLIGEVWLCSGQSNMEWPVSAAKNFAAEKQNADYPQVRHFRVDHEVTLQPEKDLKTGEWKIASSETVGGFTAIGFFFARELYQKLKIPVGILHSSWGGSQVEGWISKEAMLTDDGLKSYAQHLPQTWQDADLIMDSKLRKQLFKNASFTPSADDEKKYVGGAADFSHWQKTADPVGQWDWKGLMGFRGNGFMAKEITLPADIAAKQTVLSLSENDSPNEVYINGKLVSQGAVKGVKKITVPASIWKEGKNQLVIKLGNQVATSWFGPGFIGSANDLYIEVGGTKISLAKDWMLMPSFAEKHEYAHLMNNVGTSIYNAMIVPLIPFGIRGALWYQGESNAGRAYQYRRSFPLMINDWRKLWNDEFSFYWVQLSSFGQENDSNKGSNWGELREAQNMTLSLPKTGMAVSTDVGNPLDIHPTNKQDVAHRLATNALKLDYGQNIPYASPLYDKVQFEDGKAIVSFKNAENGLMVKDKYGYLKGFEIAGDDKVFYYAQAVIKGNTVVVSHPKVTKPASVRYAWSDAPEDANLYSTDGFPASGFRSDTWPGITVNSKFE
;
A
#
# COMPACT_ATOMS: atom_id res chain seq x y z
N MET A 1 -52.04 -16.75 56.59
CA MET A 1 -50.61 -16.37 56.60
C MET A 1 -50.16 -16.06 55.18
N ASN A 2 -49.74 -14.81 54.99
CA ASN A 2 -48.70 -14.30 54.09
C ASN A 2 -48.82 -14.37 52.56
N ARG A 3 -49.38 -13.27 52.03
CA ARG A 3 -48.73 -12.26 51.15
C ARG A 3 -48.18 -12.76 49.80
N LEU A 4 -49.00 -12.60 48.74
CA LEU A 4 -48.53 -12.40 47.37
C LEU A 4 -48.20 -10.91 47.18
N PHE A 5 -46.94 -10.57 46.94
CA PHE A 5 -46.49 -9.24 46.53
C PHE A 5 -46.44 -9.21 44.99
N LEU A 6 -47.32 -8.43 44.36
CA LEU A 6 -47.25 -8.11 42.94
C LEU A 6 -46.25 -6.96 42.78
N VAL A 7 -45.07 -7.22 42.20
CA VAL A 7 -44.10 -6.19 41.83
C VAL A 7 -44.41 -5.75 40.39
N LEU A 8 -45.02 -4.58 40.26
CA LEU A 8 -45.20 -3.89 39.00
C LEU A 8 -43.86 -3.22 38.63
N LEU A 9 -43.08 -3.84 37.76
CA LEU A 9 -41.89 -3.23 37.16
C LEU A 9 -42.34 -2.17 36.14
N LEU A 10 -42.34 -0.91 36.53
CA LEU A 10 -42.35 0.21 35.59
C LEU A 10 -41.05 0.15 34.77
N ILE A 11 -41.14 -0.34 33.54
CA ILE A 11 -40.09 -0.14 32.52
C ILE A 11 -40.15 1.34 32.16
N ILE A 12 -39.33 2.15 32.81
CA ILE A 12 -39.05 3.51 32.37
C ILE A 12 -38.25 3.36 31.07
N HIS A 13 -38.95 3.42 29.93
CA HIS A 13 -38.33 3.62 28.63
C HIS A 13 -37.74 5.03 28.62
N THR A 14 -36.50 5.16 29.08
CA THR A 14 -35.65 6.30 28.74
C THR A 14 -35.45 6.25 27.23
N SER A 15 -36.31 6.96 26.51
CA SER A 15 -36.10 7.24 25.09
C SER A 15 -34.87 8.13 25.04
N VAL A 16 -33.70 7.54 24.82
CA VAL A 16 -32.51 8.29 24.43
C VAL A 16 -32.85 8.88 23.07
N PHE A 17 -33.23 10.17 23.06
CA PHE A 17 -33.42 10.89 21.81
C PHE A 17 -32.06 11.00 21.13
N GLY A 18 -31.85 10.19 20.10
CA GLY A 18 -30.66 10.31 19.27
C GLY A 18 -30.68 11.65 18.56
N GLN A 19 -29.78 12.55 18.95
CA GLN A 19 -29.53 13.82 18.25
C GLN A 19 -29.22 13.53 16.78
N VAL A 20 -29.66 14.41 15.87
CA VAL A 20 -29.21 14.38 14.46
C VAL A 20 -27.69 14.26 14.39
N LYS A 21 -27.22 13.21 13.73
CA LYS A 21 -25.80 12.95 13.46
C LYS A 21 -25.57 12.93 11.96
N LEU A 22 -24.64 13.73 11.46
CA LEU A 22 -24.14 13.62 10.09
C LEU A 22 -23.10 12.51 9.97
N ALA A 23 -22.97 11.91 8.78
CA ALA A 23 -21.80 11.08 8.49
C ALA A 23 -20.51 11.86 8.67
N ARG A 24 -19.45 11.18 9.12
CA ARG A 24 -18.21 11.80 9.61
C ARG A 24 -17.52 12.68 8.56
N LEU A 25 -17.71 12.38 7.27
CA LEU A 25 -17.21 13.18 6.15
C LEU A 25 -17.77 14.62 6.13
N PHE A 26 -18.97 14.84 6.67
CA PHE A 26 -19.54 16.18 6.80
C PHE A 26 -19.07 16.79 8.11
N SER A 27 -17.89 17.40 8.07
CA SER A 27 -17.29 18.19 9.15
C SER A 27 -16.77 19.52 8.58
N ASP A 28 -16.47 20.47 9.46
CA ASP A 28 -16.03 21.81 9.06
C ASP A 28 -14.86 21.73 8.06
N HIS A 29 -14.81 22.67 7.10
CA HIS A 29 -13.85 22.71 5.99
C HIS A 29 -14.07 21.68 4.88
N VAL A 30 -15.17 20.93 4.87
CA VAL A 30 -15.48 19.95 3.82
C VAL A 30 -15.56 20.59 2.42
N VAL A 31 -15.03 19.87 1.42
CA VAL A 31 -15.22 20.18 0.00
C VAL A 31 -16.21 19.19 -0.58
N LEU A 32 -17.28 19.69 -1.19
CA LEU A 32 -18.32 18.89 -1.85
C LEU A 32 -18.17 19.00 -3.37
N GLN A 33 -18.40 17.89 -4.08
CA GLN A 33 -18.22 17.82 -5.52
C GLN A 33 -19.21 18.71 -6.27
N ARG A 34 -18.68 19.60 -7.11
CA ARG A 34 -19.44 20.47 -8.03
C ARG A 34 -20.00 19.70 -9.22
N GLN A 35 -21.02 20.26 -9.86
CA GLN A 35 -21.60 19.79 -11.13
C GLN A 35 -22.15 18.34 -11.11
N LYS A 36 -22.36 17.80 -9.92
CA LYS A 36 -23.04 16.52 -9.68
C LYS A 36 -24.05 16.71 -8.55
N PRO A 37 -25.13 15.91 -8.47
CA PRO A 37 -25.99 15.90 -7.30
C PRO A 37 -25.16 15.63 -6.03
N ILE A 38 -25.39 16.39 -4.97
CA ILE A 38 -24.61 16.30 -3.73
C ILE A 38 -25.41 15.48 -2.72
N PRO A 39 -25.05 14.20 -2.48
CA PRO A 39 -25.68 13.42 -1.43
C PRO A 39 -25.21 13.93 -0.08
N VAL A 40 -26.16 14.19 0.82
CA VAL A 40 -25.91 14.47 2.24
C VAL A 40 -26.69 13.47 3.07
N TRP A 41 -26.03 12.78 3.98
CA TRP A 41 -26.66 11.71 4.77
C TRP A 41 -26.20 11.71 6.22
N GLY A 42 -26.97 11.01 7.05
CA GLY A 42 -26.71 10.86 8.47
C GLY A 42 -27.73 9.94 9.11
N TRP A 43 -27.84 10.07 10.43
CA TRP A 43 -28.78 9.32 11.27
C TRP A 43 -29.56 10.24 12.19
N THR A 44 -30.80 9.87 12.46
CA THR A 44 -31.68 10.47 13.47
C THR A 44 -32.69 9.43 13.94
N THR A 45 -33.70 9.82 14.72
CA THR A 45 -34.80 8.93 15.11
C THR A 45 -35.54 8.39 13.88
N ALA A 46 -35.85 7.09 13.88
CA ALA A 46 -36.54 6.43 12.76
C ALA A 46 -37.87 7.12 12.42
N GLY A 47 -38.16 7.27 11.12
CA GLY A 47 -39.39 7.88 10.61
C GLY A 47 -39.44 9.41 10.71
N GLU A 48 -38.41 10.05 11.23
CA GLU A 48 -38.36 11.50 11.39
C GLU A 48 -38.11 12.25 10.08
N LYS A 49 -38.72 13.43 9.93
CA LYS A 49 -38.43 14.32 8.79
C LYS A 49 -37.15 15.10 9.09
N VAL A 50 -36.19 15.03 8.17
CA VAL A 50 -34.95 15.78 8.17
C VAL A 50 -35.00 16.84 7.08
N THR A 51 -34.59 18.06 7.40
CA THR A 51 -34.46 19.17 6.46
C THR A 51 -32.99 19.59 6.39
N VAL A 52 -32.45 19.71 5.18
CA VAL A 52 -31.06 20.05 4.91
C VAL A 52 -31.04 21.31 4.06
N THR A 53 -30.22 22.28 4.45
CA THR A 53 -29.99 23.51 3.67
C THR A 53 -28.51 23.67 3.34
N LEU A 54 -28.21 24.01 2.09
CA LEU A 54 -26.85 24.24 1.59
C LEU A 54 -26.92 25.24 0.43
N ALA A 55 -26.12 26.30 0.48
CA ALA A 55 -26.02 27.31 -0.59
C ALA A 55 -27.40 27.83 -1.08
N GLY A 56 -28.32 28.10 -0.15
CA GLY A 56 -29.68 28.56 -0.43
C GLY A 56 -30.66 27.48 -0.93
N GLN A 57 -30.19 26.28 -1.23
CA GLN A 57 -31.06 25.14 -1.54
C GLN A 57 -31.58 24.50 -0.25
N THR A 58 -32.81 23.99 -0.29
CA THR A 58 -33.42 23.21 0.79
C THR A 58 -33.91 21.87 0.25
N ALA A 59 -33.56 20.78 0.90
CA ALA A 59 -34.05 19.44 0.60
C ALA A 59 -34.53 18.75 1.88
N THR A 60 -35.46 17.81 1.74
CA THR A 60 -35.99 17.06 2.89
C THR A 60 -36.01 15.57 2.62
N ALA A 61 -35.75 14.77 3.66
CA ALA A 61 -35.86 13.33 3.63
C ALA A 61 -36.59 12.82 4.87
N LYS A 62 -37.00 11.56 4.84
CA LYS A 62 -37.49 10.85 6.03
C LYS A 62 -36.46 9.80 6.42
N ALA A 63 -36.13 9.72 7.69
CA ALA A 63 -35.27 8.66 8.22
C ALA A 63 -35.95 7.30 8.09
N ASP A 64 -35.20 6.29 7.65
CA ASP A 64 -35.67 4.92 7.51
C ASP A 64 -35.81 4.22 8.87
N ALA A 65 -36.15 2.93 8.85
CA ALA A 65 -36.31 2.13 10.06
C ALA A 65 -35.01 1.99 10.89
N SER A 66 -33.84 2.16 10.26
CA SER A 66 -32.53 2.18 10.93
C SER A 66 -32.12 3.59 11.39
N GLY A 67 -32.96 4.59 11.15
CA GLY A 67 -32.66 5.99 11.44
C GLY A 67 -31.82 6.69 10.36
N LYS A 68 -31.37 5.97 9.32
CA LYS A 68 -30.56 6.55 8.24
C LYS A 68 -31.43 7.42 7.34
N TRP A 69 -30.92 8.56 6.92
CA TRP A 69 -31.56 9.45 5.95
C TRP A 69 -30.54 9.92 4.92
N ILE A 70 -31.02 10.26 3.72
CA ILE A 70 -30.20 10.88 2.67
C ILE A 70 -31.04 11.87 1.89
N VAL A 71 -30.51 13.07 1.66
CA VAL A 71 -31.02 14.03 0.67
C VAL A 71 -30.03 14.13 -0.49
N ARG A 72 -30.50 14.60 -1.63
CA ARG A 72 -29.63 15.01 -2.75
C ARG A 72 -29.90 16.47 -3.04
N ILE A 73 -28.90 17.32 -2.80
CA ILE A 73 -28.92 18.73 -3.19
C ILE A 73 -28.62 18.79 -4.70
N ASN A 74 -29.27 19.70 -5.43
CA ASN A 74 -29.04 19.83 -6.86
C ASN A 74 -27.60 20.28 -7.13
N PRO A 75 -27.03 19.95 -8.30
CA PRO A 75 -25.68 20.36 -8.66
C PRO A 75 -25.41 21.84 -8.41
N LEU A 76 -24.26 22.12 -7.81
CA LEU A 76 -23.77 23.48 -7.56
C LEU A 76 -22.50 23.73 -8.39
N GLU A 77 -22.29 24.98 -8.76
CA GLU A 77 -21.02 25.44 -9.31
C GLU A 77 -20.00 25.70 -8.20
N ALA A 78 -18.73 25.89 -8.58
CA ALA A 78 -17.66 26.10 -7.61
C ALA A 78 -17.88 27.37 -6.78
N GLY A 79 -17.56 27.34 -5.48
CA GLY A 79 -17.70 28.51 -4.61
C GLY A 79 -17.72 28.17 -3.13
N GLY A 80 -18.19 29.13 -2.34
CA GLY A 80 -18.20 29.08 -0.87
C GLY A 80 -17.35 30.21 -0.27
N PRO A 81 -17.19 30.24 1.07
CA PRO A 81 -17.73 29.26 2.00
C PRO A 81 -19.25 29.32 2.14
N HIS A 82 -19.87 28.16 2.28
CA HIS A 82 -21.27 28.00 2.66
C HIS A 82 -21.38 27.36 4.05
N THR A 83 -22.59 27.33 4.58
CA THR A 83 -22.96 26.56 5.77
C THR A 83 -23.94 25.48 5.37
N LEU A 84 -23.68 24.24 5.79
CA LEU A 84 -24.60 23.13 5.69
C LEU A 84 -25.36 23.03 7.03
N ASN A 85 -26.67 23.22 7.01
CA ASN A 85 -27.51 23.05 8.21
C ASN A 85 -28.45 21.88 8.03
N VAL A 86 -28.53 21.03 9.05
CA VAL A 86 -29.45 19.90 9.15
C VAL A 86 -30.34 20.11 10.35
N THR A 87 -31.65 19.97 10.17
CA THR A 87 -32.65 20.12 11.22
C THR A 87 -33.61 18.94 11.20
N ALA A 88 -33.83 18.35 12.36
CA ALA A 88 -34.93 17.43 12.63
C ALA A 88 -35.57 17.81 13.99
N LYS A 89 -36.66 17.16 14.37
CA LYS A 89 -37.27 17.33 15.71
C LYS A 89 -36.31 16.94 16.85
N SER A 90 -35.40 15.99 16.61
CA SER A 90 -34.42 15.47 17.57
C SER A 90 -33.21 16.38 17.76
N GLY A 91 -33.05 17.42 16.94
CA GLY A 91 -31.96 18.39 17.06
C GLY A 91 -31.49 18.96 15.73
N THR A 92 -30.37 19.68 15.80
CA THR A 92 -29.71 20.28 14.65
C THR A 92 -28.25 19.87 14.59
N ALA A 93 -27.69 19.88 13.38
CA ALA A 93 -26.26 19.77 13.14
C ALA A 93 -25.87 20.80 12.07
N THR A 94 -24.72 21.45 12.25
CA THR A 94 -24.21 22.48 11.35
C THR A 94 -22.77 22.14 11.00
N VAL A 95 -22.44 22.34 9.72
CA VAL A 95 -21.08 22.26 9.20
C VAL A 95 -20.73 23.59 8.54
N ASN A 96 -19.63 24.20 8.98
CA ASN A 96 -19.16 25.50 8.54
C ASN A 96 -18.02 25.38 7.51
N ASP A 97 -17.76 26.48 6.80
CA ASP A 97 -16.70 26.55 5.79
C ASP A 97 -16.79 25.43 4.73
N VAL A 98 -18.00 25.24 4.18
CA VAL A 98 -18.25 24.27 3.13
C VAL A 98 -17.89 24.87 1.78
N LEU A 99 -16.95 24.26 1.07
CA LEU A 99 -16.59 24.64 -0.29
C LEU A 99 -17.27 23.70 -1.30
N ILE A 100 -17.67 24.25 -2.44
CA ILE A 100 -18.08 23.48 -3.61
C ILE A 100 -16.93 23.50 -4.61
N GLY A 101 -16.45 22.32 -5.00
CA GLY A 101 -15.21 22.20 -5.77
C GLY A 101 -15.02 20.84 -6.41
N GLU A 102 -13.77 20.48 -6.69
CA GLU A 102 -13.38 19.17 -7.23
C GLU A 102 -12.95 18.26 -6.09
N VAL A 103 -13.47 17.04 -6.02
CA VAL A 103 -13.12 16.07 -4.99
C VAL A 103 -12.45 14.86 -5.64
N TRP A 104 -11.25 14.52 -5.15
CA TRP A 104 -10.48 13.40 -5.65
C TRP A 104 -10.16 12.40 -4.54
N LEU A 105 -10.42 11.12 -4.78
CA LEU A 105 -10.08 10.02 -3.88
C LEU A 105 -8.64 9.56 -4.15
N CYS A 106 -7.73 9.82 -3.23
CA CYS A 106 -6.36 9.31 -3.23
C CYS A 106 -6.31 7.97 -2.47
N SER A 107 -5.97 6.88 -3.16
CA SER A 107 -5.96 5.54 -2.59
C SER A 107 -4.80 4.67 -3.10
N GLY A 108 -4.61 3.52 -2.47
CA GLY A 108 -3.53 2.58 -2.74
C GLY A 108 -2.70 2.30 -1.49
N GLN A 109 -1.38 2.19 -1.65
CA GLN A 109 -0.46 1.82 -0.58
C GLN A 109 0.54 2.92 -0.23
N SER A 110 1.71 2.56 0.27
CA SER A 110 2.67 3.43 0.95
C SER A 110 3.17 4.59 0.10
N ASN A 111 3.24 4.42 -1.21
CA ASN A 111 3.60 5.51 -2.12
C ASN A 111 2.50 6.59 -2.27
N MET A 112 1.22 6.21 -2.16
CA MET A 112 0.11 7.17 -2.04
C MET A 112 0.05 7.77 -0.63
N GLU A 113 0.29 6.94 0.40
CA GLU A 113 0.30 7.37 1.80
C GLU A 113 1.42 8.37 2.12
N TRP A 114 2.50 8.32 1.34
CA TRP A 114 3.74 9.07 1.56
C TRP A 114 3.50 10.55 1.88
N PRO A 115 3.95 11.05 3.03
CA PRO A 115 3.61 12.39 3.47
C PRO A 115 4.47 13.46 2.77
N VAL A 116 3.95 14.68 2.64
CA VAL A 116 4.73 15.84 2.12
C VAL A 116 6.01 16.06 2.94
N SER A 117 5.97 15.80 4.26
CA SER A 117 7.14 15.90 5.14
C SER A 117 8.31 14.98 4.78
N ALA A 118 8.05 13.89 4.08
CA ALA A 118 9.06 12.96 3.58
C ALA A 118 9.32 13.12 2.06
N ALA A 119 8.67 14.08 1.40
CA ALA A 119 8.88 14.36 -0.01
C ALA A 119 10.12 15.25 -0.23
N LYS A 120 10.63 15.25 -1.46
CA LYS A 120 11.73 16.12 -1.89
C LYS A 120 11.38 17.59 -1.62
N ASN A 121 12.36 18.36 -1.16
CA ASN A 121 12.26 19.80 -0.90
C ASN A 121 11.22 20.22 0.16
N PHE A 122 10.89 19.35 1.13
CA PHE A 122 9.86 19.63 2.14
C PHE A 122 9.96 21.01 2.81
N ALA A 123 11.17 21.48 3.17
CA ALA A 123 11.33 22.79 3.82
C ALA A 123 10.71 23.94 3.00
N ALA A 124 10.96 23.96 1.68
CA ALA A 124 10.37 24.94 0.77
C ALA A 124 8.88 24.69 0.53
N GLU A 125 8.46 23.43 0.43
CA GLU A 125 7.04 23.07 0.25
C GLU A 125 6.21 23.51 1.47
N LYS A 126 6.73 23.33 2.68
CA LYS A 126 6.12 23.77 3.93
C LYS A 126 6.01 25.29 4.00
N GLN A 127 7.11 25.99 3.74
CA GLN A 127 7.15 27.45 3.80
C GLN A 127 6.15 28.10 2.84
N ASN A 128 5.98 27.52 1.64
CA ASN A 128 5.12 28.08 0.59
C ASN A 128 3.69 27.51 0.61
N ALA A 129 3.33 26.70 1.62
CA ALA A 129 1.99 26.14 1.73
C ALA A 129 1.01 27.18 2.29
N ASP A 130 0.38 27.92 1.38
CA ASP A 130 -0.76 28.81 1.66
C ASP A 130 -1.85 28.57 0.61
N TYR A 131 -2.58 27.46 0.80
CA TYR A 131 -3.61 27.02 -0.15
C TYR A 131 -4.93 26.78 0.60
N PRO A 132 -5.60 27.84 1.09
CA PRO A 132 -6.84 27.72 1.85
C PRO A 132 -8.05 27.22 1.02
N GLN A 133 -7.87 26.93 -0.26
CA GLN A 133 -8.89 26.30 -1.11
C GLN A 133 -8.57 24.83 -1.41
N VAL A 134 -7.46 24.31 -0.89
CA VAL A 134 -7.10 22.89 -0.92
C VAL A 134 -7.35 22.31 0.46
N ARG A 135 -8.16 21.25 0.53
CA ARG A 135 -8.53 20.58 1.78
C ARG A 135 -8.22 19.09 1.69
N HIS A 136 -7.85 18.49 2.82
CA HIS A 136 -7.50 17.07 2.90
C HIS A 136 -8.25 16.41 4.05
N PHE A 137 -8.86 15.27 3.78
CA PHE A 137 -9.47 14.41 4.78
C PHE A 137 -8.75 13.05 4.76
N ARG A 138 -8.14 12.67 5.88
CA ARG A 138 -7.51 11.35 6.03
C ARG A 138 -8.51 10.35 6.61
N VAL A 139 -8.63 9.19 5.96
CA VAL A 139 -9.29 8.01 6.51
C VAL A 139 -8.27 7.23 7.35
N ASP A 140 -8.64 6.90 8.58
CA ASP A 140 -7.78 6.11 9.46
C ASP A 140 -7.70 4.65 9.01
N HIS A 141 -6.58 4.00 9.33
CA HIS A 141 -6.34 2.60 9.01
C HIS A 141 -7.25 1.70 9.85
N GLU A 142 -8.18 1.03 9.19
CA GLU A 142 -9.15 0.14 9.81
C GLU A 142 -9.44 -1.05 8.89
N VAL A 143 -9.73 -2.20 9.48
CA VAL A 143 -10.16 -3.40 8.75
C VAL A 143 -11.41 -3.98 9.41
N THR A 144 -12.41 -4.31 8.60
CA THR A 144 -13.65 -4.95 9.10
C THR A 144 -14.08 -6.07 8.16
N LEU A 145 -14.62 -7.15 8.72
CA LEU A 145 -15.16 -8.26 7.92
C LEU A 145 -16.51 -7.90 7.28
N GLN A 146 -17.21 -6.90 7.82
CA GLN A 146 -18.49 -6.41 7.33
C GLN A 146 -18.38 -4.93 6.95
N PRO A 147 -19.10 -4.48 5.91
CA PRO A 147 -19.12 -3.09 5.49
C PRO A 147 -19.51 -2.13 6.63
N GLU A 148 -18.68 -1.13 6.89
CA GLU A 148 -18.97 -0.09 7.87
C GLU A 148 -19.92 0.96 7.30
N LYS A 149 -20.75 1.53 8.19
CA LYS A 149 -21.76 2.52 7.78
C LYS A 149 -21.25 3.96 7.85
N ASP A 150 -20.20 4.21 8.62
CA ASP A 150 -19.61 5.54 8.88
C ASP A 150 -18.14 5.39 9.25
N LEU A 151 -17.38 6.47 9.16
CA LEU A 151 -16.01 6.52 9.69
C LEU A 151 -16.06 6.82 11.19
N LYS A 152 -15.16 6.19 11.96
CA LYS A 152 -15.04 6.44 13.41
C LYS A 152 -14.50 7.83 13.72
N THR A 153 -13.57 8.31 12.89
CA THR A 153 -12.72 9.48 13.09
C THR A 153 -12.39 10.17 11.76
N GLY A 154 -11.63 11.27 11.81
CA GLY A 154 -11.17 12.02 10.64
C GLY A 154 -11.71 13.45 10.60
N GLU A 155 -10.97 14.37 9.99
CA GLU A 155 -11.35 15.78 9.88
C GLU A 155 -10.79 16.36 8.58
N TRP A 156 -11.48 17.38 8.03
CA TRP A 156 -10.95 18.13 6.90
C TRP A 156 -9.93 19.17 7.39
N LYS A 157 -8.74 19.13 6.82
CA LYS A 157 -7.66 20.06 7.11
C LYS A 157 -7.42 21.00 5.95
N ILE A 158 -7.20 22.26 6.28
CA ILE A 158 -6.72 23.31 5.38
C ILE A 158 -5.28 23.02 4.99
N ALA A 159 -4.89 23.15 3.73
CA ALA A 159 -3.48 23.12 3.33
C ALA A 159 -2.77 24.42 3.74
N SER A 160 -2.00 24.36 4.82
CA SER A 160 -1.18 25.46 5.35
C SER A 160 0.22 24.98 5.73
N SER A 161 1.10 25.90 6.11
CA SER A 161 2.47 25.59 6.56
C SER A 161 2.50 24.63 7.76
N GLU A 162 1.45 24.65 8.59
CA GLU A 162 1.32 23.83 9.81
C GLU A 162 0.85 22.41 9.51
N THR A 163 -0.02 22.24 8.52
CA THR A 163 -0.75 20.98 8.28
C THR A 163 -0.19 20.18 7.10
N VAL A 164 0.37 20.85 6.09
CA VAL A 164 0.72 20.24 4.79
C VAL A 164 1.67 19.05 4.94
N GLY A 165 2.56 19.08 5.95
CA GLY A 165 3.52 18.02 6.20
C GLY A 165 2.89 16.64 6.43
N GLY A 166 1.64 16.59 6.90
CA GLY A 166 0.90 15.33 7.13
C GLY A 166 -0.01 14.90 5.97
N PHE A 167 -0.09 15.68 4.88
CA PHE A 167 -0.94 15.35 3.73
C PHE A 167 -0.25 14.30 2.85
N THR A 168 -1.03 13.52 2.08
CA THR A 168 -0.45 12.74 0.98
C THR A 168 0.30 13.67 0.04
N ALA A 169 1.57 13.37 -0.25
CA ALA A 169 2.39 14.18 -1.12
C ALA A 169 1.84 14.24 -2.54
N ILE A 170 1.42 13.10 -3.09
CA ILE A 170 0.86 13.04 -4.44
C ILE A 170 -0.47 13.79 -4.49
N GLY A 171 -1.37 13.53 -3.54
CA GLY A 171 -2.66 14.23 -3.52
C GLY A 171 -2.50 15.74 -3.37
N PHE A 172 -1.61 16.21 -2.48
CA PHE A 172 -1.37 17.64 -2.30
C PHE A 172 -0.80 18.30 -3.55
N PHE A 173 0.26 17.75 -4.15
CA PHE A 173 0.87 18.36 -5.34
C PHE A 173 -0.08 18.34 -6.54
N PHE A 174 -0.88 17.28 -6.70
CA PHE A 174 -1.94 17.19 -7.70
C PHE A 174 -3.01 18.27 -7.48
N ALA A 175 -3.54 18.38 -6.26
CA ALA A 175 -4.58 19.35 -5.93
C ALA A 175 -4.10 20.79 -6.06
N ARG A 176 -2.84 21.06 -5.66
CA ARG A 176 -2.19 22.36 -5.85
C ARG A 176 -2.15 22.75 -7.31
N GLU A 177 -1.70 21.84 -8.19
CA GLU A 177 -1.61 22.13 -9.62
C GLU A 177 -3.00 22.35 -10.25
N LEU A 178 -3.98 21.50 -9.92
CA LEU A 178 -5.37 21.72 -10.35
C LEU A 178 -5.90 23.07 -9.88
N TYR A 179 -5.73 23.42 -8.60
CA TYR A 179 -6.16 24.71 -8.08
C TYR A 179 -5.45 25.86 -8.80
N GLN A 180 -4.15 25.77 -9.04
CA GLN A 180 -3.40 26.82 -9.74
C GLN A 180 -3.90 27.06 -11.17
N LYS A 181 -4.29 25.99 -11.88
CA LYS A 181 -4.75 26.03 -13.28
C LYS A 181 -6.24 26.36 -13.42
N LEU A 182 -7.07 25.86 -12.52
CA LEU A 182 -8.53 25.97 -12.61
C LEU A 182 -9.11 27.07 -11.72
N LYS A 183 -8.40 27.45 -10.65
CA LYS A 183 -8.88 28.36 -9.59
C LYS A 183 -10.17 27.89 -8.91
N ILE A 184 -10.37 26.57 -8.85
CA ILE A 184 -11.51 25.90 -8.22
C ILE A 184 -11.06 25.21 -6.93
N PRO A 185 -11.83 25.25 -5.82
CA PRO A 185 -11.48 24.52 -4.61
C PRO A 185 -11.25 23.03 -4.86
N VAL A 186 -10.30 22.41 -4.17
CA VAL A 186 -9.97 20.98 -4.35
C VAL A 186 -9.96 20.26 -3.00
N GLY A 187 -10.79 19.22 -2.89
CA GLY A 187 -10.82 18.30 -1.77
C GLY A 187 -10.08 17.00 -2.09
N ILE A 188 -9.25 16.54 -1.17
CA ILE A 188 -8.58 15.25 -1.24
C ILE A 188 -9.19 14.34 -0.17
N LEU A 189 -9.83 13.26 -0.59
CA LEU A 189 -10.15 12.14 0.29
C LEU A 189 -8.99 11.16 0.25
N HIS A 190 -8.29 10.95 1.36
CA HIS A 190 -7.10 10.12 1.41
C HIS A 190 -7.38 8.82 2.17
N SER A 191 -7.51 7.73 1.42
CA SER A 191 -7.81 6.39 1.92
C SER A 191 -6.80 5.40 1.34
N SER A 192 -5.63 5.29 1.96
CA SER A 192 -4.54 4.42 1.55
C SER A 192 -3.96 3.67 2.74
N TRP A 193 -3.31 2.54 2.51
CA TRP A 193 -2.58 1.82 3.57
C TRP A 193 -1.34 1.15 3.01
N GLY A 194 -0.17 1.54 3.51
CA GLY A 194 1.13 0.91 3.23
C GLY A 194 1.10 -0.62 3.24
N GLY A 195 1.67 -1.24 2.20
CA GLY A 195 1.77 -2.69 2.07
C GLY A 195 0.50 -3.40 1.63
N SER A 196 -0.64 -2.71 1.46
CA SER A 196 -1.90 -3.34 1.04
C SER A 196 -1.85 -3.94 -0.37
N GLN A 197 -2.51 -5.08 -0.53
CA GLN A 197 -2.77 -5.73 -1.81
C GLN A 197 -4.12 -5.28 -2.39
N VAL A 198 -4.26 -5.27 -3.73
CA VAL A 198 -5.50 -4.82 -4.40
C VAL A 198 -6.74 -5.59 -3.94
N GLU A 199 -6.60 -6.86 -3.58
CA GLU A 199 -7.72 -7.67 -3.09
C GLU A 199 -8.32 -7.15 -1.78
N GLY A 200 -7.57 -6.40 -0.96
CA GLY A 200 -8.13 -5.72 0.20
C GLY A 200 -9.18 -4.65 -0.17
N TRP A 201 -9.09 -4.11 -1.38
CA TRP A 201 -9.84 -2.93 -1.86
C TRP A 201 -11.04 -3.27 -2.78
N ILE A 202 -11.28 -4.56 -3.05
CA ILE A 202 -12.37 -5.06 -3.90
C ILE A 202 -13.50 -5.59 -3.02
N SER A 203 -14.75 -5.28 -3.35
CA SER A 203 -15.90 -5.85 -2.65
C SER A 203 -15.98 -7.37 -2.82
N LYS A 204 -16.53 -8.06 -1.82
CA LYS A 204 -16.87 -9.49 -1.93
C LYS A 204 -17.74 -9.77 -3.16
N GLU A 205 -18.71 -8.90 -3.43
CA GLU A 205 -19.63 -9.03 -4.57
C GLU A 205 -18.90 -9.01 -5.90
N ALA A 206 -17.93 -8.10 -6.09
CA ALA A 206 -17.13 -8.07 -7.30
C ALA A 206 -16.19 -9.27 -7.42
N MET A 207 -15.54 -9.68 -6.33
CA MET A 207 -14.69 -10.88 -6.36
C MET A 207 -15.45 -12.14 -6.77
N LEU A 208 -16.73 -12.28 -6.37
CA LEU A 208 -17.58 -13.41 -6.75
C LEU A 208 -17.86 -13.50 -8.26
N THR A 209 -17.64 -12.41 -9.01
CA THR A 209 -17.81 -12.36 -10.46
C THR A 209 -16.53 -12.70 -11.24
N ASP A 210 -15.39 -12.81 -10.57
CA ASP A 210 -14.10 -13.09 -11.20
C ASP A 210 -13.65 -14.53 -10.95
N ASP A 211 -13.37 -15.29 -12.01
CA ASP A 211 -12.97 -16.71 -11.88
C ASP A 211 -11.69 -16.93 -11.07
N GLY A 212 -10.80 -15.92 -11.01
CA GLY A 212 -9.55 -15.97 -10.26
C GLY A 212 -9.69 -15.67 -8.77
N LEU A 213 -10.78 -15.02 -8.35
CA LEU A 213 -11.02 -14.60 -6.97
C LEU A 213 -12.30 -15.20 -6.35
N LYS A 214 -13.20 -15.75 -7.16
CA LYS A 214 -14.50 -16.28 -6.72
C LYS A 214 -14.36 -17.33 -5.62
N SER A 215 -13.43 -18.27 -5.79
CA SER A 215 -13.20 -19.32 -4.79
C SER A 215 -12.75 -18.72 -3.46
N TYR A 216 -11.84 -17.75 -3.46
CA TYR A 216 -11.43 -17.04 -2.25
C TYR A 216 -12.63 -16.31 -1.60
N ALA A 217 -13.41 -15.56 -2.38
CA ALA A 217 -14.55 -14.80 -1.87
C ALA A 217 -15.67 -15.66 -1.26
N GLN A 218 -15.84 -16.89 -1.76
CA GLN A 218 -16.78 -17.87 -1.19
C GLN A 218 -16.36 -18.38 0.20
N HIS A 219 -15.06 -18.34 0.50
CA HIS A 219 -14.47 -18.88 1.74
C HIS A 219 -13.92 -17.78 2.66
N LEU A 220 -14.36 -16.53 2.47
CA LEU A 220 -14.02 -15.44 3.39
C LEU A 220 -14.45 -15.79 4.83
N PRO A 221 -13.59 -15.53 5.83
CA PRO A 221 -13.92 -15.78 7.23
C PRO A 221 -15.14 -14.94 7.64
N GLN A 222 -15.97 -15.50 8.52
CA GLN A 222 -17.16 -14.80 9.03
C GLN A 222 -16.86 -14.04 10.33
N THR A 223 -15.90 -14.53 11.11
CA THR A 223 -15.41 -13.90 12.34
C THR A 223 -13.90 -13.71 12.30
N TRP A 224 -13.38 -12.78 13.11
CA TRP A 224 -11.94 -12.60 13.24
C TRP A 224 -11.26 -13.85 13.84
N GLN A 225 -11.96 -14.60 14.68
CA GLN A 225 -11.46 -15.88 15.17
C GLN A 225 -11.19 -16.87 14.01
N ASP A 226 -12.09 -16.94 13.02
CA ASP A 226 -11.88 -17.77 11.83
C ASP A 226 -10.69 -17.28 11.01
N ALA A 227 -10.56 -15.95 10.86
CA ALA A 227 -9.44 -15.34 10.14
C ALA A 227 -8.09 -15.64 10.81
N ASP A 228 -8.02 -15.54 12.13
CA ASP A 228 -6.83 -15.82 12.92
C ASP A 228 -6.44 -17.31 12.80
N LEU A 229 -7.41 -18.23 12.82
CA LEU A 229 -7.16 -19.66 12.58
C LEU A 229 -6.62 -19.94 11.18
N ILE A 230 -7.10 -19.23 10.15
CA ILE A 230 -6.58 -19.33 8.78
C ILE A 230 -5.14 -18.83 8.72
N MET A 231 -4.83 -17.69 9.33
CA MET A 231 -3.46 -17.15 9.38
C MET A 231 -2.50 -18.09 10.09
N ASP A 232 -2.91 -18.62 11.24
CA ASP A 232 -2.12 -19.57 12.00
C ASP A 232 -1.86 -20.86 11.20
N SER A 233 -2.89 -21.38 10.53
CA SER A 233 -2.77 -22.52 9.60
C SER A 233 -1.79 -22.24 8.46
N LYS A 234 -1.85 -21.05 7.83
CA LYS A 234 -0.91 -20.62 6.78
C LYS A 234 0.52 -20.52 7.32
N LEU A 235 0.70 -19.97 8.52
CA LEU A 235 2.01 -19.83 9.16
C LEU A 235 2.64 -21.19 9.48
N ARG A 236 1.87 -22.12 10.05
CA ARG A 236 2.31 -23.52 10.27
C ARG A 236 2.67 -24.22 8.97
N LYS A 237 1.85 -24.07 7.91
CA LYS A 237 2.15 -24.62 6.58
C LYS A 237 3.44 -24.03 6.01
N GLN A 238 3.69 -22.73 6.19
CA GLN A 238 4.92 -22.07 5.73
C GLN A 238 6.16 -22.67 6.41
N LEU A 239 6.16 -22.73 7.74
CA LEU A 239 7.29 -23.15 8.56
C LEU A 239 7.52 -24.68 8.50
N PHE A 240 6.48 -25.46 8.79
CA PHE A 240 6.58 -26.91 9.00
C PHE A 240 6.15 -27.74 7.78
N LYS A 241 5.70 -27.09 6.70
CA LYS A 241 5.09 -27.77 5.52
C LYS A 241 3.86 -28.60 5.88
N ASN A 242 3.27 -28.35 7.05
CA ASN A 242 2.08 -29.00 7.58
C ASN A 242 1.24 -28.00 8.36
N ALA A 243 0.04 -27.71 7.85
CA ALA A 243 -0.89 -26.72 8.40
C ALA A 243 -1.47 -27.10 9.78
N SER A 244 -1.46 -28.41 10.11
CA SER A 244 -2.06 -28.97 11.32
C SER A 244 -1.03 -29.34 12.39
N PHE A 245 0.27 -29.18 12.11
CA PHE A 245 1.32 -29.49 13.08
C PHE A 245 1.49 -28.35 14.08
N THR A 246 1.23 -28.64 15.35
CA THR A 246 1.43 -27.71 16.47
C THR A 246 2.56 -28.21 17.37
N PRO A 247 3.72 -27.53 17.42
CA PRO A 247 4.78 -27.84 18.36
C PRO A 247 4.29 -27.89 19.81
N SER A 248 4.68 -28.92 20.56
CA SER A 248 4.46 -28.97 22.01
C SER A 248 5.50 -28.14 22.76
N ALA A 249 5.26 -27.83 24.03
CA ALA A 249 6.26 -27.17 24.88
C ALA A 249 7.58 -27.97 24.96
N ASP A 250 7.53 -29.30 24.88
CA ASP A 250 8.73 -30.15 24.87
C ASP A 250 9.46 -30.12 23.52
N ASP A 251 8.76 -29.89 22.41
CA ASP A 251 9.39 -29.64 21.13
C ASP A 251 10.12 -28.29 21.14
N GLU A 252 9.49 -27.24 21.66
CA GLU A 252 10.09 -25.92 21.71
C GLU A 252 11.28 -25.84 22.69
N LYS A 253 11.31 -26.65 23.76
CA LYS A 253 12.51 -26.79 24.61
C LYS A 253 13.75 -27.23 23.83
N LYS A 254 13.59 -27.99 22.73
CA LYS A 254 14.72 -28.42 21.88
C LYS A 254 15.36 -27.23 21.17
N TYR A 255 14.63 -26.14 20.93
CA TYR A 255 15.15 -24.93 20.27
C TYR A 255 16.28 -24.27 21.07
N VAL A 256 16.25 -24.37 22.40
CA VAL A 256 17.28 -23.83 23.29
C VAL A 256 18.26 -24.91 23.78
N GLY A 257 18.25 -26.11 23.20
CA GLY A 257 19.04 -27.27 23.67
C GLY A 257 20.50 -27.32 23.19
N GLY A 258 20.93 -26.42 22.30
CA GLY A 258 22.31 -26.35 21.78
C GLY A 258 22.64 -27.25 20.58
N ALA A 259 21.64 -27.98 20.08
CA ALA A 259 21.68 -28.75 18.83
C ALA A 259 20.37 -28.61 18.05
N ALA A 260 19.77 -27.42 18.07
CA ALA A 260 18.48 -27.15 17.43
C ALA A 260 18.59 -27.25 15.90
N ASP A 261 17.54 -27.76 15.24
CA ASP A 261 17.41 -27.68 13.80
C ASP A 261 16.65 -26.41 13.40
N PHE A 262 17.31 -25.54 12.62
CA PHE A 262 16.74 -24.30 12.12
C PHE A 262 16.26 -24.39 10.66
N SER A 263 16.28 -25.57 10.05
CA SER A 263 15.91 -25.78 8.63
C SER A 263 14.52 -25.26 8.28
N HIS A 264 13.58 -25.34 9.23
CA HIS A 264 12.19 -24.94 9.11
C HIS A 264 11.88 -23.52 9.62
N TRP A 265 12.87 -22.81 10.15
CA TRP A 265 12.66 -21.47 10.71
C TRP A 265 12.59 -20.42 9.62
N GLN A 266 11.83 -19.35 9.88
CA GLN A 266 11.72 -18.24 8.94
C GLN A 266 13.04 -17.49 8.88
N LYS A 267 13.73 -17.54 7.74
CA LYS A 267 15.00 -16.84 7.54
C LYS A 267 14.74 -15.35 7.28
N THR A 268 15.61 -14.51 7.83
CA THR A 268 15.65 -13.08 7.53
C THR A 268 17.10 -12.62 7.37
N ALA A 269 17.34 -11.82 6.31
CA ALA A 269 18.65 -11.25 6.05
C ALA A 269 19.02 -10.12 7.03
N ASP A 270 18.02 -9.47 7.62
CA ASP A 270 18.17 -8.41 8.63
C ASP A 270 17.24 -8.72 9.81
N PRO A 271 17.73 -8.82 11.06
CA PRO A 271 16.90 -9.08 12.23
C PRO A 271 16.31 -7.82 12.87
N VAL A 272 16.73 -6.61 12.44
CA VAL A 272 16.24 -5.33 12.96
C VAL A 272 14.91 -4.95 12.33
N GLY A 273 13.99 -4.45 13.14
CA GLY A 273 12.61 -4.17 12.77
C GLY A 273 11.66 -5.33 13.08
N GLN A 274 10.38 -5.09 12.83
CA GLN A 274 9.30 -6.02 13.15
C GLN A 274 9.34 -7.28 12.29
N TRP A 275 8.91 -8.39 12.88
CA TRP A 275 8.73 -9.68 12.19
C TRP A 275 7.69 -9.62 11.08
N ASP A 276 6.77 -8.64 11.11
CA ASP A 276 5.73 -8.49 10.11
C ASP A 276 6.30 -8.39 8.69
N TRP A 277 7.42 -7.68 8.54
CA TRP A 277 8.13 -7.49 7.27
C TRP A 277 9.21 -8.53 7.02
N LYS A 278 9.23 -9.61 7.80
CA LYS A 278 10.22 -10.70 7.73
C LYS A 278 9.57 -12.07 7.49
N GLY A 279 8.31 -12.07 7.05
CA GLY A 279 7.56 -13.27 6.69
C GLY A 279 6.64 -13.82 7.78
N LEU A 280 6.45 -13.11 8.89
CA LEU A 280 5.57 -13.51 10.01
C LEU A 280 4.53 -12.40 10.30
N MET A 281 3.85 -11.94 9.25
CA MET A 281 2.90 -10.80 9.30
C MET A 281 1.79 -10.99 10.33
N GLY A 282 1.59 -9.98 11.18
CA GLY A 282 0.52 -9.92 12.17
C GLY A 282 0.76 -10.75 13.43
N PHE A 283 1.74 -11.65 13.50
CA PHE A 283 1.94 -12.48 14.69
C PHE A 283 2.27 -11.64 15.93
N ARG A 284 1.55 -11.87 17.03
CA ARG A 284 1.77 -11.25 18.34
C ARG A 284 1.83 -12.34 19.41
N GLY A 285 2.99 -12.46 20.04
CA GLY A 285 3.22 -13.48 21.06
C GLY A 285 4.71 -13.74 21.26
N ASN A 286 5.00 -14.78 22.03
CA ASN A 286 6.35 -15.19 22.31
C ASN A 286 6.96 -15.93 21.13
N GLY A 287 8.28 -16.07 21.14
CA GLY A 287 8.97 -16.78 20.08
C GLY A 287 10.48 -16.80 20.27
N PHE A 288 11.18 -17.13 19.21
CA PHE A 288 12.61 -17.36 19.23
C PHE A 288 13.28 -16.66 18.04
N MET A 289 14.42 -16.04 18.29
CA MET A 289 15.37 -15.59 17.28
C MET A 289 16.64 -16.42 17.40
N ALA A 290 17.14 -16.95 16.30
CA ALA A 290 18.32 -17.78 16.29
C ALA A 290 19.34 -17.34 15.24
N LYS A 291 20.60 -17.62 15.51
CA LYS A 291 21.72 -17.42 14.59
C LYS A 291 22.76 -18.52 14.75
N GLU A 292 23.27 -19.01 13.62
CA GLU A 292 24.47 -19.84 13.58
C GLU A 292 25.70 -18.94 13.37
N ILE A 293 26.73 -19.17 14.17
CA ILE A 293 27.93 -18.32 14.23
C ILE A 293 29.16 -19.21 14.15
N THR A 294 30.07 -18.94 13.22
CA THR A 294 31.36 -19.65 13.16
C THR A 294 32.43 -18.79 13.79
N LEU A 295 33.13 -19.31 14.81
CA LEU A 295 34.18 -18.60 15.54
C LEU A 295 35.52 -19.35 15.45
N PRO A 296 36.65 -18.64 15.27
CA PRO A 296 37.97 -19.24 15.36
C PRO A 296 38.32 -19.61 16.81
N ALA A 297 39.24 -20.58 16.99
CA ALA A 297 39.64 -21.10 18.28
C ALA A 297 40.12 -20.01 19.27
N ASP A 298 40.86 -19.02 18.77
CA ASP A 298 41.46 -17.96 19.58
C ASP A 298 40.42 -17.01 20.17
N ILE A 299 39.28 -16.83 19.50
CA ILE A 299 38.14 -16.05 19.99
C ILE A 299 37.28 -16.90 20.92
N ALA A 300 37.00 -18.15 20.54
CA ALA A 300 36.19 -19.06 21.34
C ALA A 300 36.79 -19.31 22.74
N ALA A 301 38.12 -19.31 22.86
CA ALA A 301 38.84 -19.52 24.13
C ALA A 301 38.98 -18.26 25.02
N LYS A 302 38.38 -17.12 24.65
CA LYS A 302 38.47 -15.85 25.40
C LYS A 302 37.11 -15.44 25.96
N GLN A 303 37.14 -14.63 27.02
CA GLN A 303 35.94 -13.89 27.43
C GLN A 303 35.57 -12.90 26.32
N THR A 304 34.28 -12.83 25.98
CA THR A 304 33.76 -11.94 24.94
C THR A 304 32.59 -11.11 25.48
N VAL A 305 32.18 -10.09 24.73
CA VAL A 305 30.94 -9.35 24.97
C VAL A 305 30.00 -9.58 23.80
N LEU A 306 28.84 -10.18 24.04
CA LEU A 306 27.75 -10.25 23.09
C LEU A 306 26.90 -8.97 23.20
N SER A 307 26.85 -8.20 22.14
CA SER A 307 25.98 -7.02 22.02
C SER A 307 24.76 -7.36 21.17
N LEU A 308 23.58 -7.09 21.73
CA LEU A 308 22.29 -7.23 21.08
C LEU A 308 21.59 -5.87 21.03
N SER A 309 20.98 -5.55 19.90
CA SER A 309 20.14 -4.36 19.77
C SER A 309 18.96 -4.44 20.74
N GLU A 310 18.31 -3.30 20.98
CA GLU A 310 17.18 -3.23 21.89
C GLU A 310 16.09 -4.23 21.50
N ASN A 311 15.53 -4.89 22.50
CA ASN A 311 14.30 -5.65 22.39
C ASN A 311 13.50 -5.37 23.67
N ASP A 312 12.28 -4.90 23.50
CA ASP A 312 11.43 -4.41 24.58
C ASP A 312 10.69 -5.53 25.31
N SER A 313 11.05 -6.79 25.08
CA SER A 313 10.52 -7.95 25.81
C SER A 313 11.55 -8.50 26.80
N PRO A 314 11.12 -9.07 27.95
CA PRO A 314 11.98 -9.95 28.72
C PRO A 314 12.46 -11.08 27.83
N ASN A 315 13.77 -11.32 27.78
CA ASN A 315 14.34 -12.35 26.94
C ASN A 315 15.33 -13.24 27.69
N GLU A 316 15.45 -14.46 27.22
CA GLU A 316 16.45 -15.44 27.64
C GLU A 316 17.42 -15.67 26.48
N VAL A 317 18.71 -15.56 26.75
CA VAL A 317 19.77 -15.69 25.75
C VAL A 317 20.55 -16.97 26.04
N TYR A 318 20.58 -17.87 25.06
CA TYR A 318 21.25 -19.15 25.11
C TYR A 318 22.39 -19.20 24.08
N ILE A 319 23.53 -19.74 24.50
CA ILE A 319 24.64 -20.07 23.61
C ILE A 319 24.96 -21.55 23.78
N ASN A 320 24.89 -22.32 22.70
CA ASN A 320 25.13 -23.77 22.69
C ASN A 320 24.34 -24.50 23.79
N GLY A 321 23.11 -24.06 24.04
CA GLY A 321 22.21 -24.62 25.05
C GLY A 321 22.40 -24.14 26.48
N LYS A 322 23.41 -23.31 26.75
CA LYS A 322 23.65 -22.72 28.08
C LYS A 322 22.99 -21.34 28.16
N LEU A 323 22.15 -21.12 29.17
CA LEU A 323 21.59 -19.81 29.48
C LEU A 323 22.71 -18.87 29.95
N VAL A 324 22.88 -17.72 29.28
CA VAL A 324 23.92 -16.73 29.59
C VAL A 324 23.35 -15.39 30.05
N SER A 325 22.08 -15.11 29.78
CA SER A 325 21.40 -13.89 30.23
C SER A 325 19.90 -14.10 30.26
N GLN A 326 19.21 -13.48 31.21
CA GLN A 326 17.75 -13.45 31.31
C GLN A 326 17.28 -12.08 31.81
N GLY A 327 16.10 -11.65 31.37
CA GLY A 327 15.42 -10.44 31.85
C GLY A 327 15.26 -9.36 30.78
N ALA A 328 14.61 -8.26 31.16
CA ALA A 328 14.36 -7.12 30.28
C ALA A 328 15.44 -6.04 30.46
N VAL A 329 15.95 -5.51 29.36
CA VAL A 329 16.91 -4.39 29.33
C VAL A 329 16.42 -3.38 28.31
N LYS A 330 16.29 -2.11 28.71
CA LYS A 330 16.01 -1.01 27.80
C LYS A 330 17.29 -0.61 27.06
N GLY A 331 17.20 -0.38 25.76
CA GLY A 331 18.36 -0.10 24.91
C GLY A 331 19.23 -1.32 24.59
N VAL A 332 20.43 -1.07 24.06
CA VAL A 332 21.39 -2.11 23.66
C VAL A 332 21.81 -2.97 24.85
N LYS A 333 21.64 -4.29 24.74
CA LYS A 333 21.97 -5.28 25.78
C LYS A 333 23.37 -5.82 25.53
N LYS A 334 24.28 -5.62 26.49
CA LYS A 334 25.65 -6.18 26.47
C LYS A 334 25.77 -7.30 27.50
N ILE A 335 26.18 -8.48 27.05
CA ILE A 335 26.29 -9.70 27.86
C ILE A 335 27.75 -10.14 27.86
N THR A 336 28.38 -10.20 29.04
CA THR A 336 29.71 -10.79 29.17
C THR A 336 29.60 -12.32 29.08
N VAL A 337 30.24 -12.90 28.07
CA VAL A 337 30.21 -14.35 27.81
C VAL A 337 31.57 -14.97 28.19
N PRO A 338 31.61 -15.90 29.17
CA PRO A 338 32.83 -16.59 29.56
C PRO A 338 33.46 -17.44 28.45
N ALA A 339 34.78 -17.65 28.53
CA ALA A 339 35.60 -18.40 27.56
C ALA A 339 35.20 -19.88 27.33
N SER A 340 34.31 -20.45 28.15
CA SER A 340 33.89 -21.86 28.08
C SER A 340 32.49 -22.06 27.47
N ILE A 341 31.88 -20.97 27.00
CA ILE A 341 30.54 -20.99 26.44
C ILE A 341 30.58 -21.16 24.91
N TRP A 342 31.44 -20.39 24.23
CA TRP A 342 31.71 -20.58 22.82
C TRP A 342 32.57 -21.82 22.59
N LYS A 343 32.44 -22.42 21.41
CA LYS A 343 33.34 -23.47 20.92
C LYS A 343 33.97 -23.04 19.60
N GLU A 344 35.13 -23.61 19.29
CA GLU A 344 35.70 -23.45 17.96
C GLU A 344 34.72 -23.96 16.89
N GLY A 345 34.65 -23.25 15.77
CA GLY A 345 33.75 -23.58 14.67
C GLY A 345 32.32 -23.11 14.95
N LYS A 346 31.35 -23.96 14.60
CA LYS A 346 29.92 -23.62 14.56
C LYS A 346 29.31 -23.53 15.96
N ASN A 347 28.65 -22.41 16.28
CA ASN A 347 27.93 -22.14 17.52
C ASN A 347 26.47 -21.80 17.21
N GLN A 348 25.58 -22.06 18.18
CA GLN A 348 24.18 -21.64 18.13
C GLN A 348 23.92 -20.56 19.18
N LEU A 349 23.44 -19.40 18.72
CA LEU A 349 22.87 -18.34 19.54
C LEU A 349 21.35 -18.39 19.39
N VAL A 350 20.63 -18.51 20.50
CA VAL A 350 19.15 -18.50 20.53
C VAL A 350 18.67 -17.53 21.57
N ILE A 351 17.71 -16.69 21.20
CA ILE A 351 17.07 -15.70 22.04
C ILE A 351 15.60 -16.07 22.11
N LYS A 352 15.14 -16.49 23.28
CA LYS A 352 13.71 -16.66 23.55
C LYS A 352 13.14 -15.29 23.95
N LEU A 353 12.18 -14.81 23.17
CA LEU A 353 11.45 -13.57 23.38
C LEU A 353 10.22 -13.85 24.24
N GLY A 354 10.03 -13.06 25.28
CA GLY A 354 8.82 -13.03 26.09
C GLY A 354 7.81 -12.01 25.58
N ASN A 355 6.81 -11.72 26.42
CA ASN A 355 5.76 -10.77 26.06
C ASN A 355 6.34 -9.37 25.85
N GLN A 356 5.97 -8.72 24.75
CA GLN A 356 6.40 -7.34 24.49
C GLN A 356 5.81 -6.37 25.51
N VAL A 357 6.60 -5.37 25.88
CA VAL A 357 6.21 -4.33 26.86
C VAL A 357 5.62 -3.10 26.15
N ALA A 358 5.88 -2.89 24.84
CA ALA A 358 5.29 -1.80 24.07
C ALA A 358 3.88 -2.10 23.49
N THR A 359 3.34 -1.12 22.77
CA THR A 359 1.98 -1.11 22.21
C THR A 359 1.72 -2.24 21.21
N SER A 360 0.51 -2.80 21.24
CA SER A 360 0.04 -3.96 20.44
C SER A 360 0.23 -3.86 18.91
N TRP A 361 0.41 -2.67 18.35
CA TRP A 361 0.63 -2.49 16.91
C TRP A 361 2.04 -2.87 16.45
N PHE A 362 3.06 -2.82 17.33
CA PHE A 362 4.44 -3.18 17.01
C PHE A 362 4.66 -4.67 17.31
N GLY A 363 5.03 -5.48 16.31
CA GLY A 363 5.29 -6.91 16.48
C GLY A 363 6.68 -7.25 17.04
N PRO A 364 7.00 -8.55 17.25
CA PRO A 364 8.30 -8.98 17.75
C PRO A 364 9.45 -8.54 16.84
N GLY A 365 10.66 -8.38 17.41
CA GLY A 365 11.86 -8.02 16.65
C GLY A 365 12.88 -7.23 17.46
N PHE A 366 14.00 -6.89 16.83
CA PHE A 366 14.94 -5.93 17.39
C PHE A 366 14.57 -4.49 17.00
N ILE A 367 14.81 -3.56 17.91
CA ILE A 367 14.69 -2.12 17.75
C ILE A 367 16.11 -1.54 17.78
N GLY A 368 16.43 -0.59 16.91
CA GLY A 368 17.74 0.07 16.88
C GLY A 368 18.51 -0.17 15.59
N SER A 369 19.83 -0.35 15.70
CA SER A 369 20.73 -0.42 14.54
C SER A 369 21.34 -1.81 14.38
N ALA A 370 21.52 -2.23 13.13
CA ALA A 370 22.29 -3.44 12.79
C ALA A 370 23.74 -3.38 13.33
N ASN A 371 24.27 -2.17 13.54
CA ASN A 371 25.61 -1.96 14.12
C ASN A 371 25.70 -2.31 15.62
N ASP A 372 24.56 -2.46 16.30
CA ASP A 372 24.50 -2.84 17.72
C ASP A 372 24.57 -4.36 17.94
N LEU A 373 24.51 -5.14 16.85
CA LEU A 373 24.53 -6.59 16.83
C LEU A 373 25.95 -7.10 16.55
N TYR A 374 26.70 -7.50 17.58
CA TYR A 374 28.08 -7.98 17.42
C TYR A 374 28.59 -8.84 18.57
N ILE A 375 29.68 -9.57 18.32
CA ILE A 375 30.54 -10.16 19.37
C ILE A 375 31.82 -9.33 19.43
N GLU A 376 32.23 -8.91 20.63
CA GLU A 376 33.45 -8.14 20.86
C GLU A 376 34.46 -8.91 21.71
N VAL A 377 35.71 -8.91 21.27
CA VAL A 377 36.85 -9.57 21.94
C VAL A 377 38.12 -8.77 21.69
N GLY A 378 38.81 -8.34 22.74
CA GLY A 378 40.06 -7.56 22.62
C GLY A 378 39.93 -6.32 21.72
N GLY A 379 38.77 -5.66 21.70
CA GLY A 379 38.48 -4.50 20.85
C GLY A 379 38.08 -4.81 19.40
N THR A 380 38.12 -6.08 18.97
CA THR A 380 37.65 -6.50 17.65
C THR A 380 36.16 -6.84 17.69
N LYS A 381 35.38 -6.38 16.70
CA LYS A 381 33.94 -6.65 16.56
C LYS A 381 33.65 -7.58 15.39
N ILE A 382 32.91 -8.66 15.65
CA ILE A 382 32.35 -9.57 14.65
C ILE A 382 30.87 -9.23 14.51
N SER A 383 30.44 -8.81 13.32
CA SER A 383 29.03 -8.45 13.10
C SER A 383 28.10 -9.66 13.19
N LEU A 384 26.95 -9.45 13.84
CA LEU A 384 25.83 -10.38 13.87
C LEU A 384 24.65 -9.86 13.05
N ALA A 385 24.81 -8.84 12.19
CA ALA A 385 23.70 -8.13 11.55
C ALA A 385 22.88 -8.93 10.52
N LYS A 386 23.33 -10.12 10.10
CA LYS A 386 22.73 -10.87 8.99
C LYS A 386 22.37 -12.30 9.34
N ASP A 387 21.59 -12.95 8.49
CA ASP A 387 21.33 -14.40 8.51
C ASP A 387 20.74 -14.90 9.84
N TRP A 388 19.64 -14.29 10.25
CA TRP A 388 18.87 -14.72 11.42
C TRP A 388 17.71 -15.60 11.02
N MET A 389 17.22 -16.36 11.99
CA MET A 389 16.10 -17.27 11.87
C MET A 389 15.07 -16.93 12.95
N LEU A 390 13.80 -16.94 12.60
CA LEU A 390 12.69 -16.55 13.45
C LEU A 390 11.73 -17.74 13.60
N MET A 391 11.23 -17.97 14.81
CA MET A 391 10.25 -19.01 15.10
C MET A 391 9.22 -18.49 16.10
N PRO A 392 7.95 -18.31 15.71
CA PRO A 392 6.85 -18.12 16.64
C PRO A 392 6.76 -19.26 17.65
N SER A 393 6.39 -18.97 18.90
CA SER A 393 5.96 -20.01 19.83
C SER A 393 4.50 -20.35 19.55
N PHE A 394 4.23 -21.61 19.24
CA PHE A 394 2.89 -22.16 19.05
C PHE A 394 2.40 -22.91 20.29
N ALA A 395 3.32 -23.33 21.18
CA ALA A 395 3.00 -23.93 22.46
C ALA A 395 2.49 -22.89 23.48
N GLU A 396 2.81 -21.61 23.28
CA GLU A 396 2.37 -20.50 24.13
C GLU A 396 1.21 -19.71 23.47
N LYS A 397 0.47 -18.96 24.29
CA LYS A 397 -0.64 -18.12 23.81
C LYS A 397 -0.10 -17.04 22.87
N HIS A 398 -0.78 -16.87 21.75
CA HIS A 398 -0.51 -15.82 20.76
C HIS A 398 -1.82 -15.32 20.14
N GLU A 399 -1.73 -14.19 19.45
CA GLU A 399 -2.81 -13.56 18.70
C GLU A 399 -2.28 -12.98 17.38
N TYR A 400 -3.18 -12.47 16.54
CA TYR A 400 -2.84 -11.79 15.30
C TYR A 400 -3.35 -10.36 15.31
N ALA A 401 -2.46 -9.41 15.01
CA ALA A 401 -2.86 -8.04 14.73
C ALA A 401 -3.66 -8.01 13.41
N HIS A 402 -4.80 -7.33 13.42
CA HIS A 402 -5.66 -7.17 12.24
C HIS A 402 -5.17 -6.02 11.35
N LEU A 403 -4.46 -6.38 10.29
CA LEU A 403 -3.75 -5.55 9.34
C LEU A 403 -4.32 -5.70 7.91
N MET A 404 -3.84 -4.81 7.03
CA MET A 404 -4.30 -4.59 5.66
C MET A 404 -4.44 -5.84 4.77
N ASN A 405 -3.63 -6.89 4.97
CA ASN A 405 -3.59 -8.07 4.08
C ASN A 405 -4.11 -9.35 4.73
N ASN A 406 -4.68 -9.27 5.93
CA ASN A 406 -5.16 -10.46 6.63
C ASN A 406 -6.34 -11.12 5.93
N VAL A 407 -7.29 -10.30 5.48
CA VAL A 407 -8.50 -10.76 4.79
C VAL A 407 -8.77 -9.81 3.62
N GLY A 408 -8.84 -10.34 2.39
CA GLY A 408 -9.36 -9.59 1.23
C GLY A 408 -10.72 -8.94 1.53
N THR A 409 -11.10 -7.89 0.81
CA THR A 409 -12.28 -7.01 1.07
C THR A 409 -12.28 -6.22 2.38
N SER A 410 -11.46 -6.54 3.38
CA SER A 410 -11.59 -5.95 4.72
C SER A 410 -11.23 -4.47 4.79
N ILE A 411 -10.26 -4.02 3.98
CA ILE A 411 -9.94 -2.60 3.82
C ILE A 411 -11.10 -1.88 3.13
N TYR A 412 -11.61 -2.44 2.03
CA TYR A 412 -12.76 -1.89 1.32
C TYR A 412 -13.94 -1.64 2.25
N ASN A 413 -14.28 -2.63 3.08
CA ASN A 413 -15.39 -2.56 4.02
C ASN A 413 -15.27 -1.40 5.01
N ALA A 414 -14.05 -1.13 5.51
CA ALA A 414 -13.82 -0.15 6.57
C ALA A 414 -13.45 1.24 6.02
N MET A 415 -12.74 1.31 4.89
CA MET A 415 -12.08 2.53 4.42
C MET A 415 -12.64 3.08 3.09
N ILE A 416 -13.44 2.29 2.36
CA ILE A 416 -14.06 2.70 1.09
C ILE A 416 -15.58 2.78 1.21
N VAL A 417 -16.24 1.77 1.79
CA VAL A 417 -17.72 1.77 1.92
C VAL A 417 -18.25 3.00 2.64
N PRO A 418 -17.66 3.48 3.76
CA PRO A 418 -18.16 4.69 4.42
C PRO A 418 -18.06 5.97 3.57
N LEU A 419 -17.27 5.94 2.50
CA LEU A 419 -17.17 7.05 1.55
C LEU A 419 -18.30 7.05 0.52
N ILE A 420 -19.11 5.99 0.45
CA ILE A 420 -20.16 5.84 -0.54
C ILE A 420 -21.48 6.37 0.05
N PRO A 421 -22.16 7.33 -0.60
CA PRO A 421 -22.00 7.78 -1.99
C PRO A 421 -21.40 9.20 -2.11
N PHE A 422 -20.41 9.60 -1.30
CA PHE A 422 -19.80 10.94 -1.38
C PHE A 422 -19.37 11.26 -2.82
N GLY A 423 -19.80 12.42 -3.34
CA GLY A 423 -19.51 12.80 -4.72
C GLY A 423 -18.02 13.01 -4.94
N ILE A 424 -17.48 12.43 -6.01
CA ILE A 424 -16.08 12.59 -6.45
C ILE A 424 -16.01 12.88 -7.95
N ARG A 425 -14.97 13.59 -8.39
CA ARG A 425 -14.61 13.76 -9.80
C ARG A 425 -13.91 12.52 -10.33
N GLY A 426 -13.01 11.96 -9.53
CA GLY A 426 -12.21 10.81 -9.88
C GLY A 426 -11.37 10.26 -8.72
N ALA A 427 -10.59 9.24 -9.02
CA ALA A 427 -9.66 8.61 -8.08
C ALA A 427 -8.23 8.63 -8.61
N LEU A 428 -7.28 8.81 -7.70
CA LEU A 428 -5.85 8.64 -7.89
C LEU A 428 -5.39 7.39 -7.16
N TRP A 429 -4.61 6.55 -7.84
CA TRP A 429 -4.19 5.25 -7.32
C TRP A 429 -2.68 5.05 -7.43
N TYR A 430 -2.03 4.72 -6.32
CA TYR A 430 -0.64 4.24 -6.35
C TYR A 430 -0.53 2.98 -5.52
N GLN A 431 -0.59 1.85 -6.22
CA GLN A 431 -0.41 0.53 -5.65
C GLN A 431 0.04 -0.46 -6.72
N GLY A 432 0.69 -1.51 -6.27
CA GLY A 432 1.02 -2.66 -7.07
C GLY A 432 2.19 -3.45 -6.50
N GLU A 433 3.04 -2.82 -5.69
CA GLU A 433 4.27 -3.39 -5.16
C GLU A 433 4.00 -4.70 -4.40
N SER A 434 2.96 -4.73 -3.55
CA SER A 434 2.55 -5.93 -2.82
C SER A 434 1.92 -7.03 -3.70
N ASN A 435 1.63 -6.71 -4.97
CA ASN A 435 1.11 -7.63 -5.98
C ASN A 435 2.15 -7.99 -7.06
N ALA A 436 3.38 -7.45 -7.01
CA ALA A 436 4.37 -7.63 -8.08
C ALA A 436 4.69 -9.11 -8.36
N GLY A 437 4.75 -9.96 -7.33
CA GLY A 437 4.92 -11.41 -7.49
C GLY A 437 3.71 -12.15 -8.09
N ARG A 438 2.60 -11.47 -8.32
CA ARG A 438 1.33 -11.95 -8.90
C ARG A 438 0.84 -11.05 -10.04
N ALA A 439 1.76 -10.41 -10.76
CA ALA A 439 1.46 -9.42 -11.77
C ALA A 439 0.49 -9.91 -12.87
N TYR A 440 0.59 -11.17 -13.29
CA TYR A 440 -0.32 -11.75 -14.27
C TYR A 440 -1.78 -11.76 -13.77
N GLN A 441 -2.02 -12.10 -12.49
CA GLN A 441 -3.36 -12.02 -11.89
C GLN A 441 -3.82 -10.56 -11.73
N TYR A 442 -2.90 -9.63 -11.50
CA TYR A 442 -3.20 -8.19 -11.36
C TYR A 442 -3.89 -7.60 -12.59
N ARG A 443 -3.64 -8.16 -13.79
CA ARG A 443 -4.35 -7.83 -15.04
C ARG A 443 -5.87 -8.01 -14.95
N ARG A 444 -6.35 -8.78 -13.95
CA ARG A 444 -7.77 -8.99 -13.67
C ARG A 444 -8.22 -8.21 -12.45
N SER A 445 -7.50 -8.32 -11.34
CA SER A 445 -7.96 -7.76 -10.06
C SER A 445 -7.98 -6.23 -10.04
N PHE A 446 -7.02 -5.57 -10.72
CA PHE A 446 -7.01 -4.10 -10.79
C PHE A 446 -8.17 -3.51 -11.61
N PRO A 447 -8.42 -3.92 -12.87
CA PRO A 447 -9.61 -3.43 -13.59
C PRO A 447 -10.93 -3.87 -12.94
N LEU A 448 -10.97 -5.02 -12.25
CA LEU A 448 -12.13 -5.43 -11.44
C LEU A 448 -12.43 -4.41 -10.34
N MET A 449 -11.40 -3.98 -9.58
CA MET A 449 -11.54 -2.97 -8.53
C MET A 449 -12.09 -1.64 -9.07
N ILE A 450 -11.56 -1.16 -10.21
CA ILE A 450 -12.02 0.09 -10.83
C ILE A 450 -13.50 0.01 -11.21
N ASN A 451 -13.90 -1.07 -11.86
CA ASN A 451 -15.29 -1.27 -12.28
C ASN A 451 -16.23 -1.46 -11.10
N ASP A 452 -15.77 -2.13 -10.04
CA ASP A 452 -16.51 -2.28 -8.79
C ASP A 452 -16.80 -0.91 -8.15
N TRP A 453 -15.77 -0.07 -7.97
CA TRP A 453 -15.96 1.25 -7.39
C TRP A 453 -16.88 2.14 -8.24
N ARG A 454 -16.71 2.15 -9.56
CA ARG A 454 -17.63 2.89 -10.46
C ARG A 454 -19.07 2.43 -10.33
N LYS A 455 -19.29 1.12 -10.22
CA LYS A 455 -20.62 0.54 -10.00
C LYS A 455 -21.21 0.95 -8.65
N LEU A 456 -20.42 0.90 -7.58
CA LEU A 456 -20.87 1.22 -6.22
C LEU A 456 -21.21 2.71 -6.05
N TRP A 457 -20.43 3.60 -6.67
CA TRP A 457 -20.76 5.04 -6.75
C TRP A 457 -21.89 5.35 -7.73
N ASN A 458 -22.23 4.40 -8.62
CA ASN A 458 -23.10 4.62 -9.76
C ASN A 458 -22.64 5.81 -10.61
N ASP A 459 -21.34 5.84 -10.90
CA ASP A 459 -20.68 6.91 -11.64
C ASP A 459 -19.43 6.38 -12.34
N GLU A 460 -19.33 6.59 -13.65
CA GLU A 460 -18.12 6.29 -14.42
C GLU A 460 -17.12 7.45 -14.29
N PHE A 461 -16.63 7.67 -13.06
CA PHE A 461 -15.66 8.71 -12.75
C PHE A 461 -14.25 8.35 -13.28
N SER A 462 -13.40 9.36 -13.42
CA SER A 462 -12.04 9.20 -13.96
C SER A 462 -11.11 8.49 -12.98
N PHE A 463 -10.26 7.61 -13.48
CA PHE A 463 -9.35 6.80 -12.65
C PHE A 463 -7.91 6.92 -13.16
N TYR A 464 -7.03 7.54 -12.38
CA TYR A 464 -5.64 7.76 -12.75
C TYR A 464 -4.70 7.04 -11.80
N TRP A 465 -3.68 6.37 -12.32
CA TRP A 465 -2.72 5.65 -11.48
C TRP A 465 -1.27 5.93 -11.83
N VAL A 466 -0.41 5.64 -10.87
CA VAL A 466 1.04 5.66 -11.08
C VAL A 466 1.50 4.27 -11.46
N GLN A 467 2.14 4.15 -12.63
CA GLN A 467 2.87 2.94 -12.97
C GLN A 467 4.05 2.79 -12.02
N LEU A 468 4.33 1.58 -11.51
CA LEU A 468 5.36 1.40 -10.50
C LEU A 468 6.71 2.00 -10.90
N SER A 469 7.31 2.74 -9.98
CA SER A 469 8.65 3.30 -10.15
C SER A 469 9.74 2.22 -10.17
N SER A 470 10.98 2.59 -10.49
CA SER A 470 12.14 1.69 -10.42
C SER A 470 12.45 1.31 -8.97
N PHE A 471 12.54 0.01 -8.70
CA PHE A 471 12.94 -0.57 -7.41
C PHE A 471 13.42 -2.01 -7.63
N GLY A 472 14.50 -2.42 -6.96
CA GLY A 472 15.04 -3.77 -7.09
C GLY A 472 16.24 -3.83 -8.03
N GLN A 473 16.44 -4.99 -8.66
CA GLN A 473 17.62 -5.25 -9.47
C GLN A 473 17.42 -4.83 -10.93
N GLU A 474 18.48 -4.26 -11.52
CA GLU A 474 18.59 -4.14 -12.97
C GLU A 474 18.87 -5.52 -13.56
N ASN A 475 17.89 -6.09 -14.27
CA ASN A 475 17.95 -7.41 -14.90
C ASN A 475 17.66 -7.31 -16.39
N ASP A 476 18.21 -8.26 -17.16
CA ASP A 476 17.86 -8.44 -18.57
C ASP A 476 16.61 -9.33 -18.74
N SER A 477 16.01 -9.26 -19.93
CA SER A 477 14.77 -9.95 -20.26
C SER A 477 14.86 -11.48 -20.22
N ASN A 478 16.06 -12.08 -20.21
CA ASN A 478 16.23 -13.53 -20.11
C ASN A 478 15.98 -14.05 -18.69
N LYS A 479 16.10 -13.18 -17.66
CA LYS A 479 15.80 -13.55 -16.27
C LYS A 479 14.33 -13.35 -15.88
N GLY A 480 13.61 -12.51 -16.64
CA GLY A 480 12.26 -12.06 -16.30
C GLY A 480 12.25 -10.94 -15.25
N SER A 481 11.08 -10.36 -15.01
CA SER A 481 10.90 -9.23 -14.08
C SER A 481 9.48 -9.19 -13.53
N ASN A 482 9.34 -9.32 -12.20
CA ASN A 482 8.05 -9.19 -11.52
C ASN A 482 7.51 -7.76 -11.68
N TRP A 483 8.40 -6.77 -11.61
CA TRP A 483 8.03 -5.36 -11.74
C TRP A 483 7.65 -5.01 -13.18
N GLY A 484 8.40 -5.49 -14.17
CA GLY A 484 8.09 -5.33 -15.60
C GLY A 484 6.72 -5.91 -15.95
N GLU A 485 6.43 -7.13 -15.48
CA GLU A 485 5.10 -7.74 -15.66
C GLU A 485 3.98 -6.95 -14.99
N LEU A 486 4.24 -6.33 -13.82
CA LEU A 486 3.23 -5.53 -13.16
C LEU A 486 3.01 -4.19 -13.85
N ARG A 487 4.07 -3.53 -14.33
CA ARG A 487 3.98 -2.33 -15.16
C ARG A 487 3.18 -2.62 -16.43
N GLU A 488 3.36 -3.79 -17.04
CA GLU A 488 2.53 -4.25 -18.15
C GLU A 488 1.07 -4.40 -17.74
N ALA A 489 0.78 -5.03 -16.59
CA ALA A 489 -0.60 -5.14 -16.10
C ALA A 489 -1.25 -3.77 -15.89
N GLN A 490 -0.50 -2.79 -15.36
CA GLN A 490 -0.95 -1.41 -15.23
C GLN A 490 -1.17 -0.73 -16.60
N ASN A 491 -0.33 -1.00 -17.60
CA ASN A 491 -0.54 -0.53 -18.98
C ASN A 491 -1.81 -1.10 -19.59
N MET A 492 -2.06 -2.41 -19.41
CA MET A 492 -3.24 -3.08 -19.97
C MET A 492 -4.56 -2.53 -19.40
N THR A 493 -4.55 -2.05 -18.16
CA THR A 493 -5.72 -1.44 -17.52
C THR A 493 -6.16 -0.12 -18.18
N LEU A 494 -5.29 0.54 -18.96
CA LEU A 494 -5.65 1.72 -19.78
C LEU A 494 -6.71 1.42 -20.86
N SER A 495 -7.03 0.15 -21.10
CA SER A 495 -8.17 -0.23 -21.95
C SER A 495 -9.53 0.17 -21.39
N LEU A 496 -9.63 0.45 -20.09
CA LEU A 496 -10.85 0.98 -19.48
C LEU A 496 -11.07 2.47 -19.86
N PRO A 497 -12.32 2.91 -20.07
CA PRO A 497 -12.63 4.30 -20.38
C PRO A 497 -12.29 5.24 -19.20
N LYS A 498 -12.04 6.52 -19.50
CA LYS A 498 -11.71 7.57 -18.52
C LYS A 498 -10.59 7.16 -17.58
N THR A 499 -9.51 6.67 -18.16
CA THR A 499 -8.31 6.28 -17.45
C THR A 499 -7.08 7.00 -17.98
N GLY A 500 -6.02 6.99 -17.17
CA GLY A 500 -4.78 7.70 -17.43
C GLY A 500 -3.71 7.19 -16.47
N MET A 501 -2.45 7.32 -16.87
CA MET A 501 -1.35 6.72 -16.13
C MET A 501 -0.13 7.63 -16.12
N ALA A 502 0.47 7.79 -14.94
CA ALA A 502 1.77 8.43 -14.76
C ALA A 502 2.87 7.37 -14.77
N VAL A 503 3.70 7.34 -15.83
CA VAL A 503 4.96 6.59 -15.82
C VAL A 503 5.90 7.23 -14.82
N SER A 504 6.64 6.45 -14.04
CA SER A 504 7.48 6.96 -12.93
C SER A 504 8.83 6.26 -12.78
N THR A 505 9.27 5.49 -13.79
CA THR A 505 10.54 4.76 -13.77
C THR A 505 11.75 5.69 -13.57
N ASP A 506 11.70 6.89 -14.13
CA ASP A 506 12.80 7.87 -14.10
C ASP A 506 12.98 8.60 -12.76
N VAL A 507 11.96 8.57 -11.90
CA VAL A 507 12.04 9.16 -10.55
C VAL A 507 12.18 8.10 -9.46
N GLY A 508 12.25 6.82 -9.84
CA GLY A 508 12.46 5.68 -8.95
C GLY A 508 13.85 5.62 -8.32
N ASN A 509 14.03 4.67 -7.41
CA ASN A 509 15.30 4.40 -6.76
C ASN A 509 15.47 2.87 -6.62
N PRO A 510 16.49 2.26 -7.25
CA PRO A 510 16.72 0.81 -7.14
C PRO A 510 16.84 0.31 -5.68
N LEU A 511 17.33 1.17 -4.77
CA LEU A 511 17.59 0.83 -3.37
C LEU A 511 16.44 1.21 -2.42
N ASP A 512 15.46 2.00 -2.89
CA ASP A 512 14.35 2.46 -2.07
C ASP A 512 13.06 2.48 -2.89
N ILE A 513 12.09 1.68 -2.46
CA ILE A 513 10.80 1.54 -3.11
C ILE A 513 9.96 2.82 -3.09
N HIS A 514 10.34 3.80 -2.26
CA HIS A 514 9.63 5.06 -2.07
C HIS A 514 10.36 6.24 -2.72
N PRO A 515 10.12 6.54 -4.01
CA PRO A 515 10.72 7.70 -4.66
C PRO A 515 10.26 9.00 -3.98
N THR A 516 11.21 9.86 -3.63
CA THR A 516 10.93 11.11 -2.90
C THR A 516 10.45 12.25 -3.80
N ASN A 517 10.72 12.19 -5.11
CA ASN A 517 10.22 13.16 -6.08
C ASN A 517 8.74 12.90 -6.42
N LYS A 518 7.85 13.26 -5.49
CA LYS A 518 6.40 13.12 -5.65
C LYS A 518 5.80 14.22 -6.53
N GLN A 519 6.52 15.32 -6.74
CA GLN A 519 6.10 16.44 -7.57
C GLN A 519 5.90 16.02 -9.03
N ASP A 520 6.89 15.37 -9.65
CA ASP A 520 6.78 14.94 -11.05
C ASP A 520 5.70 13.87 -11.24
N VAL A 521 5.56 12.96 -10.28
CA VAL A 521 4.49 11.95 -10.28
C VAL A 521 3.12 12.62 -10.26
N ALA A 522 2.92 13.56 -9.34
CA ALA A 522 1.65 14.27 -9.21
C ALA A 522 1.35 15.16 -10.43
N HIS A 523 2.36 15.81 -11.00
CA HIS A 523 2.23 16.60 -12.24
C HIS A 523 1.74 15.74 -13.41
N ARG A 524 2.28 14.53 -13.57
CA ARG A 524 1.84 13.57 -14.60
C ARG A 524 0.39 13.13 -14.39
N LEU A 525 -0.07 12.97 -13.15
CA LEU A 525 -1.49 12.70 -12.87
C LEU A 525 -2.36 13.94 -13.11
N ALA A 526 -1.89 15.14 -12.74
CA ALA A 526 -2.62 16.39 -12.89
C ALA A 526 -2.84 16.74 -14.36
N THR A 527 -1.83 16.56 -15.21
CA THR A 527 -1.96 16.78 -16.65
C THR A 527 -2.96 15.82 -17.30
N ASN A 528 -3.03 14.56 -16.86
CA ASN A 528 -4.11 13.64 -17.27
C ASN A 528 -5.49 14.22 -16.94
N ALA A 529 -5.72 14.66 -15.70
CA ALA A 529 -6.99 15.28 -15.32
C ALA A 529 -7.30 16.56 -16.12
N LEU A 530 -6.33 17.47 -16.24
CA LEU A 530 -6.46 18.73 -16.99
C LEU A 530 -6.85 18.49 -18.45
N LYS A 531 -6.27 17.48 -19.11
CA LYS A 531 -6.62 17.10 -20.48
C LYS A 531 -7.98 16.41 -20.56
N LEU A 532 -8.18 15.35 -19.79
CA LEU A 532 -9.28 14.39 -19.98
C LEU A 532 -10.58 14.82 -19.31
N ASP A 533 -10.52 15.49 -18.15
CA ASP A 533 -11.70 15.96 -17.41
C ASP A 533 -12.04 17.43 -17.68
N TYR A 534 -11.03 18.25 -17.95
CA TYR A 534 -11.18 19.71 -18.09
C TYR A 534 -10.89 20.23 -19.49
N GLY A 535 -10.59 19.35 -20.45
CA GLY A 535 -10.48 19.68 -21.87
C GLY A 535 -9.31 20.61 -22.23
N GLN A 536 -8.31 20.76 -21.34
CA GLN A 536 -7.17 21.63 -21.62
C GLN A 536 -6.30 21.04 -22.74
N ASN A 537 -5.89 21.88 -23.69
CA ASN A 537 -5.01 21.44 -24.76
C ASN A 537 -3.54 21.48 -24.35
N ILE A 538 -3.11 20.47 -23.60
CA ILE A 538 -1.74 20.32 -23.11
C ILE A 538 -1.20 18.91 -23.39
N PRO A 539 0.13 18.73 -23.49
CA PRO A 539 0.75 17.42 -23.35
C PRO A 539 0.42 16.83 -21.98
N TYR A 540 0.08 15.54 -21.92
CA TYR A 540 -0.46 14.94 -20.70
C TYR A 540 -0.08 13.50 -20.43
N ALA A 541 0.35 12.76 -21.45
CA ALA A 541 0.58 11.33 -21.34
C ALA A 541 1.97 10.94 -21.80
N SER A 542 2.48 9.89 -21.17
CA SER A 542 3.73 9.24 -21.54
C SER A 542 3.60 8.50 -22.87
N PRO A 543 4.66 8.40 -23.68
CA PRO A 543 4.68 7.53 -24.84
C PRO A 543 4.36 6.08 -24.46
N LEU A 544 3.43 5.47 -25.18
CA LEU A 544 3.02 4.08 -24.98
C LEU A 544 3.28 3.29 -26.24
N TYR A 545 3.77 2.06 -26.09
CA TYR A 545 3.88 1.11 -27.18
C TYR A 545 2.53 0.92 -27.89
N ASP A 546 2.52 1.06 -29.22
CA ASP A 546 1.36 0.81 -30.07
C ASP A 546 1.47 -0.55 -30.75
N LYS A 547 2.51 -0.71 -31.58
CA LYS A 547 2.73 -1.87 -32.43
C LYS A 547 4.20 -1.99 -32.83
N VAL A 548 4.57 -3.17 -33.27
CA VAL A 548 5.86 -3.45 -33.89
C VAL A 548 5.68 -4.05 -35.28
N GLN A 549 6.54 -3.66 -36.21
CA GLN A 549 6.71 -4.30 -37.51
C GLN A 549 8.12 -4.89 -37.60
N PHE A 550 8.23 -6.15 -38.01
CA PHE A 550 9.52 -6.81 -38.22
C PHE A 550 9.82 -6.87 -39.71
N GLU A 551 10.90 -6.22 -40.13
CA GLU A 551 11.32 -6.18 -41.54
C GLU A 551 12.85 -6.01 -41.63
N ASP A 552 13.47 -6.64 -42.62
CA ASP A 552 14.91 -6.52 -42.93
C ASP A 552 15.84 -6.70 -41.71
N GLY A 553 15.52 -7.66 -40.84
CA GLY A 553 16.29 -7.94 -39.63
C GLY A 553 16.16 -6.91 -38.51
N LYS A 554 15.13 -6.06 -38.56
CA LYS A 554 14.87 -4.97 -37.60
C LYS A 554 13.46 -5.05 -37.04
N ALA A 555 13.28 -4.45 -35.88
CA ALA A 555 11.98 -4.18 -35.27
C ALA A 555 11.69 -2.68 -35.32
N ILE A 556 10.60 -2.28 -35.96
CA ILE A 556 10.14 -0.89 -36.03
C ILE A 556 8.98 -0.72 -35.06
N VAL A 557 9.27 -0.08 -33.94
CA VAL A 557 8.32 0.11 -32.83
C VAL A 557 7.64 1.46 -32.98
N SER A 558 6.31 1.49 -32.97
CA SER A 558 5.52 2.74 -32.99
C SER A 558 4.99 3.07 -31.60
N PHE A 559 4.90 4.37 -31.29
CA PHE A 559 4.38 4.86 -30.01
C PHE A 559 3.16 5.78 -30.19
N LYS A 560 2.17 5.63 -29.31
CA LYS A 560 1.08 6.61 -29.06
C LYS A 560 1.57 7.67 -28.07
N ASN A 561 0.87 8.80 -27.99
CA ASN A 561 1.19 9.92 -27.08
C ASN A 561 2.61 10.46 -27.32
N ALA A 562 3.00 10.49 -28.60
CA ALA A 562 4.30 10.94 -29.07
C ALA A 562 4.13 11.76 -30.36
N GLU A 563 3.02 12.49 -30.47
CA GLU A 563 2.64 13.27 -31.66
C GLU A 563 3.67 14.36 -31.97
N ASN A 564 4.27 14.94 -30.93
CA ASN A 564 5.35 15.93 -31.04
C ASN A 564 6.74 15.31 -31.26
N GLY A 565 6.83 13.97 -31.22
CA GLY A 565 8.06 13.20 -31.42
C GLY A 565 8.64 12.60 -30.14
N LEU A 566 9.66 11.77 -30.33
CA LEU A 566 10.44 11.14 -29.28
C LEU A 566 11.82 11.78 -29.17
N MET A 567 12.40 11.74 -27.97
CA MET A 567 13.76 12.19 -27.70
C MET A 567 14.51 11.23 -26.77
N VAL A 568 15.83 11.34 -26.78
CA VAL A 568 16.70 10.65 -25.84
C VAL A 568 17.09 11.62 -24.73
N LYS A 569 16.84 11.25 -23.47
CA LYS A 569 17.34 11.98 -22.31
C LYS A 569 18.73 11.46 -21.93
N ASP A 570 19.71 11.79 -22.76
CA ASP A 570 21.12 11.44 -22.56
C ASP A 570 22.01 12.57 -23.11
N LYS A 571 23.18 12.76 -22.49
CA LYS A 571 24.12 13.81 -22.89
C LYS A 571 24.67 13.60 -24.31
N TYR A 572 24.81 12.36 -24.74
CA TYR A 572 25.43 12.00 -26.01
C TYR A 572 24.42 11.50 -27.05
N GLY A 573 23.13 11.46 -26.70
CA GLY A 573 22.05 11.04 -27.60
C GLY A 573 21.96 9.54 -27.84
N TYR A 574 22.61 8.70 -27.03
CA TYR A 574 22.52 7.25 -27.18
C TYR A 574 21.22 6.72 -26.59
N LEU A 575 20.35 6.17 -27.43
CA LEU A 575 19.13 5.49 -26.98
C LEU A 575 19.47 4.11 -26.40
N LYS A 576 19.01 3.84 -25.18
CA LYS A 576 19.27 2.63 -24.42
C LYS A 576 17.97 1.95 -23.96
N GLY A 577 18.09 0.84 -23.25
CA GLY A 577 16.97 0.15 -22.60
C GLY A 577 16.16 -0.78 -23.50
N PHE A 578 16.57 -0.95 -24.77
CA PHE A 578 15.93 -1.89 -25.71
C PHE A 578 16.64 -3.24 -25.73
N GLU A 579 15.85 -4.30 -25.80
CA GLU A 579 16.29 -5.68 -26.01
C GLU A 579 15.51 -6.31 -27.17
N ILE A 580 16.15 -7.16 -27.97
CA ILE A 580 15.54 -7.81 -29.13
C ILE A 580 15.86 -9.31 -29.10
N ALA A 581 14.87 -10.14 -29.49
CA ALA A 581 14.98 -11.59 -29.54
C ALA A 581 14.47 -12.15 -30.86
N GLY A 582 15.02 -13.28 -31.28
CA GLY A 582 14.51 -14.07 -32.40
C GLY A 582 13.52 -15.14 -31.94
N ASP A 583 13.24 -16.10 -32.82
CA ASP A 583 12.36 -17.25 -32.52
C ASP A 583 12.92 -18.15 -31.40
N ASP A 584 14.22 -18.05 -31.09
CA ASP A 584 14.91 -18.76 -30.00
C ASP A 584 14.60 -18.19 -28.60
N LYS A 585 13.94 -17.03 -28.55
CA LYS A 585 13.55 -16.31 -27.32
C LYS A 585 14.72 -15.83 -26.47
N VAL A 586 15.92 -15.76 -27.04
CA VAL A 586 17.11 -15.23 -26.36
C VAL A 586 17.18 -13.73 -26.63
N PHE A 587 17.10 -12.93 -25.57
CA PHE A 587 17.15 -11.48 -25.66
C PHE A 587 18.60 -10.97 -25.65
N TYR A 588 18.86 -10.01 -26.54
CA TYR A 588 20.11 -9.26 -26.61
C TYR A 588 19.82 -7.76 -26.45
N TYR A 589 20.62 -7.05 -25.66
CA TYR A 589 20.62 -5.58 -25.67
C TYR A 589 20.84 -5.07 -27.10
N ALA A 590 19.98 -4.16 -27.54
CA ALA A 590 19.86 -3.80 -28.93
C ALA A 590 20.28 -2.36 -29.21
N GLN A 591 20.78 -2.12 -30.42
CA GLN A 591 20.91 -0.76 -30.93
C GLN A 591 19.53 -0.24 -31.31
N ALA A 592 19.24 0.99 -30.91
CA ALA A 592 17.96 1.64 -31.16
C ALA A 592 18.15 3.05 -31.70
N VAL A 593 17.34 3.45 -32.68
CA VAL A 593 17.39 4.78 -33.31
C VAL A 593 15.99 5.36 -33.44
N ILE A 594 15.80 6.59 -32.98
CA ILE A 594 14.52 7.31 -33.11
C ILE A 594 14.32 7.80 -34.55
N LYS A 595 13.12 7.59 -35.09
CA LYS A 595 12.63 8.17 -36.35
C LYS A 595 11.21 8.68 -36.16
N GLY A 596 11.07 9.98 -35.87
CA GLY A 596 9.77 10.59 -35.56
C GLY A 596 9.15 10.00 -34.28
N ASN A 597 7.99 9.38 -34.40
CA ASN A 597 7.31 8.65 -33.32
C ASN A 597 7.61 7.14 -33.31
N THR A 598 8.61 6.69 -34.08
CA THR A 598 9.04 5.29 -34.13
C THR A 598 10.46 5.11 -33.60
N VAL A 599 10.77 3.90 -33.16
CA VAL A 599 12.13 3.46 -32.82
C VAL A 599 12.47 2.23 -33.64
N VAL A 600 13.59 2.30 -34.37
CA VAL A 600 14.14 1.18 -35.14
C VAL A 600 15.16 0.45 -34.27
N VAL A 601 14.91 -0.82 -33.98
CA VAL A 601 15.70 -1.65 -33.06
C VAL A 601 16.33 -2.81 -33.83
N SER A 602 17.61 -3.10 -33.58
CA SER A 602 18.32 -4.21 -34.24
C SER A 602 19.51 -4.72 -33.43
N HIS A 603 19.92 -5.95 -33.69
CA HIS A 603 21.13 -6.54 -33.12
C HIS A 603 21.78 -7.53 -34.11
N PRO A 604 23.12 -7.54 -34.29
CA PRO A 604 23.79 -8.37 -35.30
C PRO A 604 23.54 -9.88 -35.17
N LYS A 605 23.28 -10.36 -33.94
CA LYS A 605 22.97 -11.78 -33.68
C LYS A 605 21.51 -12.15 -33.91
N VAL A 606 20.63 -11.17 -34.16
CA VAL A 606 19.19 -11.37 -34.33
C VAL A 606 18.79 -10.97 -35.75
N THR A 607 19.09 -11.84 -36.71
CA THR A 607 18.83 -11.61 -38.15
C THR A 607 17.35 -11.76 -38.52
N LYS A 608 16.57 -12.47 -37.70
CA LYS A 608 15.12 -12.62 -37.83
C LYS A 608 14.44 -12.29 -36.49
N PRO A 609 14.20 -11.01 -36.19
CA PRO A 609 13.54 -10.61 -34.96
C PRO A 609 12.11 -11.14 -34.85
N ALA A 610 11.71 -11.54 -33.64
CA ALA A 610 10.37 -11.99 -33.29
C ALA A 610 9.78 -11.24 -32.07
N SER A 611 10.63 -10.65 -31.22
CA SER A 611 10.19 -9.82 -30.09
C SER A 611 11.16 -8.67 -29.81
N VAL A 612 10.61 -7.60 -29.26
CA VAL A 612 11.34 -6.45 -28.73
C VAL A 612 10.75 -6.05 -27.37
N ARG A 613 11.62 -5.64 -26.45
CA ARG A 613 11.27 -5.14 -25.12
C ARG A 613 11.97 -3.82 -24.87
N TYR A 614 11.34 -2.97 -24.07
CA TYR A 614 11.92 -1.73 -23.57
C TYR A 614 11.70 -1.62 -22.07
N ALA A 615 12.75 -1.29 -21.32
CA ALA A 615 12.71 -1.09 -19.88
C ALA A 615 12.07 -2.26 -19.10
N TRP A 616 12.31 -3.50 -19.55
CA TRP A 616 11.75 -4.72 -19.00
C TRP A 616 12.61 -5.29 -17.86
N SER A 617 12.67 -4.53 -16.77
CA SER A 617 13.53 -4.79 -15.61
C SER A 617 12.85 -4.26 -14.35
N ASP A 618 13.26 -4.73 -13.16
CA ASP A 618 12.67 -4.25 -11.91
C ASP A 618 13.01 -2.76 -11.70
N ALA A 619 14.28 -2.40 -11.95
CA ALA A 619 14.77 -1.03 -11.95
C ALA A 619 15.51 -0.74 -13.26
N PRO A 620 14.83 -0.29 -14.35
CA PRO A 620 15.44 0.01 -15.64
C PRO A 620 16.14 1.38 -15.64
N GLU A 621 17.30 1.47 -15.01
CA GLU A 621 18.13 2.68 -14.87
C GLU A 621 18.61 3.22 -16.22
N ASP A 622 18.84 2.35 -17.20
CA ASP A 622 19.25 2.74 -18.56
C ASP A 622 18.09 3.24 -19.44
N ALA A 623 16.83 3.19 -18.98
CA ALA A 623 15.68 3.64 -19.75
C ALA A 623 15.68 5.17 -19.94
N ASN A 624 15.92 5.62 -21.18
CA ASN A 624 16.10 7.04 -21.48
C ASN A 624 15.30 7.55 -22.70
N LEU A 625 14.27 6.81 -23.13
CA LEU A 625 13.31 7.25 -24.15
C LEU A 625 12.23 8.14 -23.52
N TYR A 626 12.03 9.33 -24.09
CA TYR A 626 11.04 10.31 -23.65
C TYR A 626 10.24 10.85 -24.84
N SER A 627 9.08 11.43 -24.58
CA SER A 627 8.49 12.39 -25.53
C SER A 627 9.28 13.69 -25.51
N THR A 628 9.21 14.46 -26.60
CA THR A 628 9.75 15.84 -26.64
C THR A 628 9.09 16.77 -25.61
N ASP A 629 7.90 16.39 -25.11
CA ASP A 629 7.19 17.09 -24.04
C ASP A 629 7.73 16.74 -22.63
N GLY A 630 8.74 15.87 -22.53
CA GLY A 630 9.43 15.57 -21.28
C GLY A 630 8.84 14.41 -20.46
N PHE A 631 7.94 13.61 -21.03
CA PHE A 631 7.39 12.43 -20.35
C PHE A 631 8.19 11.16 -20.68
N PRO A 632 8.58 10.33 -19.69
CA PRO A 632 9.30 9.08 -19.94
C PRO A 632 8.38 8.07 -20.65
N ALA A 633 8.91 7.32 -21.61
CA ALA A 633 8.16 6.24 -22.24
C ALA A 633 7.91 5.09 -21.26
N SER A 634 6.73 4.47 -21.34
CA SER A 634 6.41 3.29 -20.52
C SER A 634 7.18 2.06 -21.02
N GLY A 635 7.62 1.21 -20.09
CA GLY A 635 8.19 -0.10 -20.42
C GLY A 635 7.16 -1.02 -21.07
N PHE A 636 7.61 -1.88 -21.98
CA PHE A 636 6.73 -2.80 -22.71
C PHE A 636 7.45 -4.06 -23.19
N ARG A 637 6.66 -5.04 -23.63
CA ARG A 637 7.09 -6.16 -24.47
C ARG A 637 6.16 -6.31 -25.67
N SER A 638 6.67 -6.77 -26.81
CA SER A 638 5.86 -7.03 -27.99
C SER A 638 5.37 -8.48 -28.12
N ASP A 639 5.93 -9.40 -27.33
CA ASP A 639 5.51 -10.81 -27.31
C ASP A 639 4.35 -11.09 -26.35
N THR A 640 3.76 -12.28 -26.49
CA THR A 640 2.77 -12.84 -25.57
C THR A 640 3.31 -14.03 -24.77
N TRP A 641 4.64 -14.18 -24.69
CA TRP A 641 5.25 -15.34 -24.04
C TRP A 641 4.93 -15.36 -22.53
N PRO A 642 4.87 -16.55 -21.89
CA PRO A 642 4.64 -16.64 -20.46
C PRO A 642 5.68 -15.86 -19.66
N GLY A 643 5.20 -15.07 -18.71
CA GLY A 643 6.03 -14.41 -17.69
C GLY A 643 6.28 -15.32 -16.48
N ILE A 644 7.08 -14.85 -15.53
CA ILE A 644 7.43 -15.57 -14.30
C ILE A 644 6.29 -15.56 -13.27
N THR A 645 5.30 -14.66 -13.39
CA THR A 645 4.18 -14.56 -12.43
C THR A 645 2.92 -15.32 -12.83
N VAL A 646 2.90 -15.99 -14.00
CA VAL A 646 1.69 -16.61 -14.58
C VAL A 646 1.03 -17.67 -13.69
N ASN A 647 1.82 -18.34 -12.84
CA ASN A 647 1.34 -19.41 -11.96
C ASN A 647 1.03 -18.94 -10.53
N SER A 648 1.38 -17.71 -10.17
CA SER A 648 1.18 -17.18 -8.83
C SER A 648 -0.24 -16.61 -8.67
N LYS A 649 -0.94 -17.01 -7.61
CA LYS A 649 -2.33 -16.60 -7.34
C LYS A 649 -2.50 -16.11 -5.92
N PHE A 650 -3.51 -15.30 -5.71
CA PHE A 650 -4.00 -14.90 -4.39
C PHE A 650 -4.57 -16.12 -3.67
N GLU A 651 -4.24 -16.26 -2.39
CA GLU A 651 -4.61 -17.40 -1.53
C GLU A 651 -5.10 -16.94 -0.16
#